data_AF-A0A443S5Y8-F1
#
_entry.id   AF-A0A443S5Y8-F1
#
_cell.length_a   1.000
_cell.length_b   1.000
_cell.length_c   1.000
_cell.angle_alpha   90.00
_cell.angle_beta   90.00
_cell.angle_gamma   90.00
#
_symmetry.space_group_name_H-M   'P 1'
#
loop_
_entity.id
_entity.type
_entity.pdbx_description
1 polymer ?
#
loop_
_entity_poly.entity_id
_entity_poly.type
_entity_poly.pdbx_seq_one_letter_code
_entity_poly.pdbx_strand_id
1 'polypeptide(L)'
;MNNLLQYELESEEDVMALPDWRLQRAFCELRHKQKIEGNTTSEQSWRMKERMKTVSVALVMCLNIGVDPPDILKTQPCAKLECWIDPATLAPPRALEQIGAALQKQYERWQPRARYKQSLDPTVEEVKRLCISLRRNAKDERVLFHYNGHGVPKPTVNGEIWAFNRSYTQYIPLSIYDLQQWMGAPSIYVYDCSCAGQIIESFNEMAAQHEREYELTLANARNQNNQLYNVNQLSPPMYKHCIQLAACAADQILPMNPDLPADLFTSCLTTPIKVALRWFITQNSKKLLPGVTLDILEKIPGQLTDRRTMLGELNWIFTAITDTIAWNVLPHDLFQRLFRQDLLVASLFRNFLLSDRIMRSYNCTPVSSPRLPPTYHHPMWKAWDLAVDLCLSQLPDIFEEDKQVQYRHSSFFSEQLTAFQVWLTLRSRDNNIPEQLPIVLQVLLSQVHRLRALDLLGRFLDLGPWAVHLALSVGIFPYVLKLLQSSARELRPLLVFIWAKILAVDISCQTDLVRESGHKYFLNVLADPFVPSEHRTMAAFVMACIVHNHQAGQEAAMQGSLIAICLEQLNDPNPLLRKWLAICLGLTWNNFETARWCGVRDIAHEKIIPLLSDPVPEVRTAAVYALGTFINSANERTDHANTIDHSIGITLINTVATDGSPLVRRELIVSLQWLVFWFENQFIAVAYQAMEEEKVKDGSRLSPFNQF
;
A
#
# COMPACT_ATOMS: atom_id res chain seq x y z
N MET A 1 -42.07 10.41 -8.41
CA MET A 1 -43.42 10.55 -7.82
C MET A 1 -43.49 11.78 -6.92
N ASN A 2 -43.02 12.95 -7.39
CA ASN A 2 -42.98 14.19 -6.60
C ASN A 2 -43.74 15.31 -7.33
N ASN A 3 -45.04 15.15 -7.51
CA ASN A 3 -45.95 16.28 -7.64
C ASN A 3 -46.77 16.30 -6.34
N LEU A 4 -46.17 16.84 -5.29
CA LEU A 4 -46.89 17.25 -4.09
C LEU A 4 -46.79 18.77 -4.03
N LEU A 5 -47.92 19.39 -4.36
CA LEU A 5 -48.24 20.81 -4.28
C LEU A 5 -47.41 21.55 -3.21
N GLN A 6 -46.60 22.52 -3.64
CA GLN A 6 -46.18 23.63 -2.79
C GLN A 6 -47.45 24.38 -2.39
N TYR A 7 -47.96 24.11 -1.18
CA TYR A 7 -48.87 25.05 -0.52
C TYR A 7 -48.01 26.21 -0.04
N GLU A 8 -48.26 27.41 -0.56
CA GLU A 8 -47.78 28.65 0.07
C GLU A 8 -48.55 28.77 1.39
N LEU A 9 -47.86 28.53 2.51
CA LEU A 9 -48.42 28.68 3.84
C LEU A 9 -48.43 30.19 4.15
N GLU A 10 -49.57 30.84 3.97
CA GLU A 10 -49.72 32.29 4.09
C GLU A 10 -50.16 32.75 5.50
N SER A 11 -50.62 31.83 6.36
CA SER A 11 -51.13 32.14 7.71
C SER A 11 -50.68 31.17 8.80
N GLU A 12 -50.69 31.62 10.07
CA GLU A 12 -50.43 30.76 11.24
C GLU A 12 -51.47 29.63 11.37
N GLU A 13 -52.71 29.86 10.92
CA GLU A 13 -53.79 28.87 10.94
C GLU A 13 -53.48 27.69 10.00
N ASP A 14 -52.86 27.96 8.84
CA ASP A 14 -52.46 26.91 7.89
C ASP A 14 -51.34 26.03 8.46
N VAL A 15 -50.45 26.58 9.27
CA VAL A 15 -49.37 25.85 9.94
C VAL A 15 -49.91 24.96 11.06
N MET A 16 -50.88 25.46 11.83
CA MET A 16 -51.54 24.69 12.90
C MET A 16 -52.44 23.56 12.38
N ALA A 17 -52.86 23.65 11.11
CA ALA A 17 -53.59 22.59 10.42
C ALA A 17 -52.68 21.47 9.85
N LEU A 18 -51.35 21.65 9.87
CA LEU A 18 -50.42 20.64 9.38
C LEU A 18 -50.29 19.47 10.36
N PRO A 19 -50.20 18.22 9.89
CA PRO A 19 -49.85 17.08 10.73
C PRO A 19 -48.42 17.22 11.29
N ASP A 20 -48.19 16.78 12.54
CA ASP A 20 -46.92 16.93 13.28
C ASP A 20 -45.66 16.57 12.47
N TRP A 21 -45.72 15.55 11.61
CA TRP A 21 -44.57 15.13 10.79
C TRP A 21 -44.14 16.17 9.72
N ARG A 22 -44.97 17.19 9.44
CA ARG A 22 -44.67 18.28 8.48
C ARG A 22 -44.08 19.51 9.18
N LEU A 23 -44.11 19.57 10.51
CA LEU A 23 -43.51 20.67 11.27
C LEU A 23 -41.97 20.60 11.18
N GLN A 24 -41.35 21.71 10.78
CA GLN A 24 -39.90 21.79 10.71
C GLN A 24 -39.28 21.79 12.11
N ARG A 25 -38.21 21.01 12.28
CA ARG A 25 -37.50 20.90 13.56
C ARG A 25 -36.36 21.91 13.63
N ALA A 26 -36.55 23.00 14.36
CA ALA A 26 -35.50 23.97 14.64
C ALA A 26 -34.38 23.37 15.51
N PHE A 27 -33.15 23.89 15.36
CA PHE A 27 -31.97 23.54 16.16
C PHE A 27 -31.62 22.05 16.25
N CYS A 28 -32.00 21.26 15.24
CA CYS A 28 -31.79 19.80 15.22
C CYS A 28 -30.65 19.34 14.29
N GLU A 29 -29.96 20.26 13.62
CA GLU A 29 -28.81 19.97 12.75
C GLU A 29 -27.54 19.55 13.51
N LEU A 30 -26.59 18.93 12.80
CA LEU A 30 -25.32 18.44 13.37
C LEU A 30 -24.55 19.54 14.14
N ARG A 31 -24.54 20.76 13.60
CA ARG A 31 -23.92 21.96 14.20
C ARG A 31 -24.42 22.29 15.61
N HIS A 32 -25.62 21.82 15.98
CA HIS A 32 -26.25 22.07 17.29
C HIS A 32 -26.11 20.86 18.22
N LYS A 33 -26.10 19.64 17.65
CA LYS A 33 -26.08 18.38 18.40
C LYS A 33 -24.68 17.92 18.77
N GLN A 34 -23.68 18.24 17.97
CA GLN A 34 -22.30 17.81 18.16
C GLN A 34 -21.43 19.02 18.50
N LYS A 35 -20.36 18.77 19.27
CA LYS A 35 -19.34 19.77 19.52
C LYS A 35 -18.55 20.04 18.23
N ILE A 36 -18.30 21.32 17.94
CA ILE A 36 -17.55 21.75 16.75
C ILE A 36 -16.05 21.65 17.04
N GLU A 37 -15.48 20.49 16.74
CA GLU A 37 -14.05 20.19 16.85
C GLU A 37 -13.63 19.18 15.76
N GLY A 38 -12.35 19.19 15.39
CA GLY A 38 -11.80 18.19 14.48
C GLY A 38 -11.55 16.87 15.21
N ASN A 39 -11.71 15.74 14.51
CA ASN A 39 -11.35 14.45 15.07
C ASN A 39 -9.83 14.37 15.32
N THR A 40 -9.43 13.74 16.43
CA THR A 40 -8.02 13.41 16.67
C THR A 40 -7.56 12.44 15.59
N THR A 41 -6.60 12.87 14.76
CA THR A 41 -5.92 12.00 13.81
C THR A 41 -5.14 10.92 14.56
N SER A 42 -5.50 9.67 14.39
CA SER A 42 -4.72 8.54 14.88
C SER A 42 -3.40 8.43 14.12
N GLU A 43 -2.30 8.12 14.82
CA GLU A 43 -1.01 7.83 14.17
C GLU A 43 -1.18 6.68 13.17
N GLN A 44 -0.70 6.89 11.95
CA GLN A 44 -0.91 5.96 10.84
C GLN A 44 0.33 5.09 10.60
N SER A 45 0.17 3.77 10.72
CA SER A 45 1.26 2.79 10.59
C SER A 45 1.30 2.07 9.23
N TRP A 46 0.42 2.41 8.27
CA TRP A 46 0.33 1.70 6.99
C TRP A 46 1.49 2.04 6.03
N ARG A 47 2.13 3.21 6.19
CA ARG A 47 3.26 3.61 5.35
C ARG A 47 4.47 2.72 5.66
N MET A 48 4.99 2.06 4.63
CA MET A 48 6.26 1.34 4.75
C MET A 48 7.39 2.35 4.98
N LYS A 49 8.00 2.31 6.17
CA LYS A 49 9.08 3.23 6.56
C LYS A 49 10.32 3.08 5.68
N GLU A 50 10.66 1.85 5.29
CA GLU A 50 11.82 1.55 4.45
C GLU A 50 11.46 0.55 3.34
N ARG A 51 11.60 0.99 2.09
CA ARG A 51 11.46 0.13 0.92
C ARG A 51 12.80 -0.55 0.65
N MET A 52 12.88 -1.84 0.94
CA MET A 52 14.07 -2.65 0.69
C MET A 52 14.07 -3.21 -0.73
N LYS A 53 15.26 -3.45 -1.30
CA LYS A 53 15.39 -4.14 -2.58
C LYS A 53 16.44 -5.24 -2.48
N THR A 54 16.13 -6.38 -3.09
CA THR A 54 17.14 -7.39 -3.36
C THR A 54 17.90 -7.01 -4.63
N VAL A 55 19.17 -6.61 -4.48
CA VAL A 55 20.00 -6.09 -5.58
C VAL A 55 21.02 -7.10 -6.11
N SER A 56 21.31 -8.14 -5.34
CA SER A 56 22.31 -9.16 -5.65
C SER A 56 21.81 -10.55 -5.33
N VAL A 57 22.14 -11.53 -6.17
CA VAL A 57 21.73 -12.93 -6.04
C VAL A 57 22.94 -13.85 -6.25
N ALA A 58 23.26 -14.66 -5.24
CA ALA A 58 24.20 -15.77 -5.31
C ALA A 58 23.44 -17.07 -5.58
N LEU A 59 23.81 -17.77 -6.65
CA LEU A 59 23.30 -19.10 -6.99
C LEU A 59 24.43 -20.11 -6.77
N VAL A 60 24.41 -20.79 -5.64
CA VAL A 60 25.38 -21.82 -5.25
C VAL A 60 24.75 -23.19 -5.51
N MET A 61 25.30 -23.93 -6.46
CA MET A 61 24.78 -25.23 -6.88
C MET A 61 25.84 -26.30 -6.63
N CYS A 62 25.54 -27.25 -5.76
CA CYS A 62 26.38 -28.38 -5.44
C CYS A 62 25.68 -29.67 -5.90
N LEU A 63 25.84 -30.03 -7.17
CA LEU A 63 25.10 -31.11 -7.84
C LEU A 63 25.95 -32.33 -8.20
N ASN A 64 27.25 -32.16 -8.48
CA ASN A 64 28.17 -33.23 -8.88
C ASN A 64 27.54 -34.30 -9.79
N ILE A 65 27.08 -33.84 -10.96
CA ILE A 65 26.19 -34.62 -11.84
C ILE A 65 26.82 -35.98 -12.20
N GLY A 66 26.08 -37.05 -11.88
CA GLY A 66 26.48 -38.43 -12.14
C GLY A 66 27.09 -39.15 -10.93
N VAL A 67 27.33 -38.45 -9.82
CA VAL A 67 27.82 -39.05 -8.56
C VAL A 67 26.83 -38.75 -7.45
N ASP A 68 26.18 -39.79 -6.93
CA ASP A 68 25.23 -39.65 -5.84
C ASP A 68 25.96 -39.49 -4.49
N PRO A 69 25.45 -38.64 -3.57
CA PRO A 69 26.03 -38.51 -2.24
C PRO A 69 25.82 -39.79 -1.41
N PRO A 70 26.73 -40.10 -0.47
CA PRO A 70 26.78 -41.39 0.22
C PRO A 70 25.62 -41.65 1.18
N ASP A 71 24.89 -40.62 1.60
CA ASP A 71 23.87 -40.66 2.65
C ASP A 71 22.43 -40.55 2.15
N ILE A 72 22.24 -40.51 0.82
CA ILE A 72 20.94 -40.49 0.15
C ILE A 72 20.86 -41.67 -0.82
N LEU A 73 20.04 -42.67 -0.48
CA LEU A 73 19.76 -43.80 -1.35
C LEU A 73 18.67 -43.39 -2.36
N LYS A 74 19.04 -43.20 -3.64
CA LYS A 74 18.08 -42.90 -4.71
C LYS A 74 17.35 -44.16 -5.16
N THR A 75 16.03 -44.04 -5.38
CA THR A 75 15.21 -45.10 -5.96
C THR A 75 15.45 -45.24 -7.47
N GLN A 76 15.05 -46.37 -8.06
CA GLN A 76 14.99 -46.52 -9.53
C GLN A 76 13.56 -46.93 -9.92
N PRO A 77 12.82 -46.09 -10.68
CA PRO A 77 13.16 -44.73 -11.14
C PRO A 77 13.16 -43.67 -10.00
N CYS A 78 13.83 -42.54 -10.22
CA CYS A 78 13.81 -41.36 -9.33
C CYS A 78 13.49 -40.06 -10.07
N ALA A 79 13.18 -39.02 -9.30
CA ALA A 79 13.16 -37.63 -9.77
C ALA A 79 14.56 -37.21 -10.26
N LYS A 80 14.65 -36.71 -11.50
CA LYS A 80 15.94 -36.35 -12.14
C LYS A 80 16.02 -34.92 -12.64
N LEU A 81 14.88 -34.31 -12.97
CA LEU A 81 14.88 -32.98 -13.58
C LEU A 81 15.38 -31.94 -12.58
N GLU A 82 16.36 -31.16 -13.00
CA GLU A 82 16.91 -30.03 -12.26
C GLU A 82 16.70 -28.77 -13.10
N CYS A 83 15.99 -27.78 -12.57
CA CYS A 83 15.61 -26.56 -13.29
C CYS A 83 14.92 -26.84 -14.64
N TRP A 84 14.15 -27.92 -14.70
CA TRP A 84 13.47 -28.44 -15.89
C TRP A 84 14.37 -29.00 -17.00
N ILE A 85 15.62 -29.35 -16.66
CA ILE A 85 16.57 -29.99 -17.56
C ILE A 85 16.86 -31.40 -17.03
N ASP A 86 16.90 -32.40 -17.92
CA ASP A 86 17.37 -33.74 -17.55
C ASP A 86 18.90 -33.77 -17.60
N PRO A 87 19.59 -33.84 -16.45
CA PRO A 87 21.05 -33.85 -16.42
C PRO A 87 21.66 -35.08 -17.10
N ALA A 88 20.91 -36.18 -17.28
CA ALA A 88 21.40 -37.39 -17.93
C ALA A 88 21.49 -37.27 -19.46
N THR A 89 20.83 -36.27 -20.07
CA THR A 89 20.81 -36.08 -21.53
C THR A 89 22.04 -35.35 -22.08
N LEU A 90 22.86 -34.78 -21.20
CA LEU A 90 24.01 -33.93 -21.54
C LEU A 90 25.26 -34.41 -20.81
N ALA A 91 26.43 -34.03 -21.32
CA ALA A 91 27.67 -34.24 -20.58
C ALA A 91 27.63 -33.45 -19.25
N PRO A 92 28.11 -34.01 -18.11
CA PRO A 92 28.01 -33.40 -16.79
C PRO A 92 28.38 -31.90 -16.70
N PRO A 93 29.52 -31.41 -17.23
CA PRO A 93 29.86 -29.98 -17.13
C PRO A 93 28.88 -29.09 -17.90
N ARG A 94 28.44 -29.54 -19.09
CA ARG A 94 27.48 -28.80 -19.92
C ARG A 94 26.07 -28.82 -19.30
N ALA A 95 25.68 -29.93 -18.69
CA ALA A 95 24.44 -30.02 -17.93
C ALA A 95 24.42 -29.00 -16.78
N LEU A 96 25.50 -28.94 -16.00
CA LEU A 96 25.64 -28.03 -14.86
C LEU A 96 25.57 -26.55 -15.29
N GLU A 97 26.26 -26.17 -16.36
CA GLU A 97 26.19 -24.80 -16.92
C GLU A 97 24.78 -24.45 -17.40
N GLN A 98 24.07 -25.37 -18.05
CA GLN A 98 22.71 -25.12 -18.53
C GLN A 98 21.71 -25.02 -17.38
N ILE A 99 21.84 -25.86 -16.34
CA ILE A 99 21.03 -25.78 -15.12
C ILE A 99 21.26 -24.43 -14.44
N GLY A 100 22.51 -23.98 -14.30
CA GLY A 100 22.84 -22.68 -13.71
C GLY A 100 22.25 -21.51 -14.50
N ALA A 101 22.38 -21.53 -15.83
CA ALA A 101 21.77 -20.54 -16.70
C ALA A 101 20.23 -20.56 -16.66
N ALA A 102 19.62 -21.75 -16.55
CA ALA A 102 18.17 -21.89 -16.42
C ALA A 102 17.69 -21.31 -15.09
N LEU A 103 18.33 -21.65 -13.97
CA LEU A 103 17.99 -21.12 -12.64
C LEU A 103 18.09 -19.59 -12.59
N GLN A 104 19.17 -19.02 -13.15
CA GLN A 104 19.32 -17.58 -13.25
C GLN A 104 18.14 -16.95 -14.02
N LYS A 105 17.81 -17.49 -15.21
CA LYS A 105 16.67 -17.00 -16.00
C LYS A 105 15.34 -17.10 -15.25
N GLN A 106 15.15 -18.14 -14.42
CA GLN A 106 13.94 -18.29 -13.62
C GLN A 106 13.83 -17.16 -12.56
N TYR A 107 14.92 -16.84 -11.85
CA TYR A 107 14.94 -15.73 -10.89
C TYR A 107 14.85 -14.36 -11.56
N GLU A 108 15.48 -14.16 -12.72
CA GLU A 108 15.44 -12.90 -13.49
C GLU A 108 14.02 -12.50 -13.87
N ARG A 109 13.10 -13.46 -14.02
CA ARG A 109 11.67 -13.17 -14.24
C ARG A 109 11.03 -12.43 -13.07
N TRP A 110 11.48 -12.70 -11.85
CA TRP A 110 10.95 -12.08 -10.63
C TRP A 110 11.71 -10.80 -10.26
N GLN A 111 13.02 -10.73 -10.53
CA GLN A 111 13.85 -9.55 -10.28
C GLN A 111 14.86 -9.30 -11.42
N PRO A 112 14.43 -8.71 -12.55
CA PRO A 112 15.29 -8.58 -13.73
C PRO A 112 16.45 -7.59 -13.55
N ARG A 113 16.41 -6.75 -12.52
CA ARG A 113 17.41 -5.69 -12.27
C ARG A 113 18.48 -6.05 -11.25
N ALA A 114 18.42 -7.25 -10.67
CA ALA A 114 19.45 -7.71 -9.73
C ALA A 114 20.71 -8.19 -10.47
N ARG A 115 21.83 -8.20 -9.75
CA ARG A 115 23.09 -8.78 -10.22
C ARG A 115 23.14 -10.25 -9.82
N TYR A 116 23.17 -11.12 -10.82
CA TYR A 116 23.27 -12.57 -10.62
C TYR A 116 24.71 -13.04 -10.70
N LYS A 117 25.10 -13.91 -9.78
CA LYS A 117 26.38 -14.62 -9.81
C LYS A 117 26.16 -16.10 -9.52
N GLN A 118 26.60 -16.93 -10.47
CA GLN A 118 26.53 -18.38 -10.36
C GLN A 118 27.85 -18.92 -9.80
N SER A 119 27.75 -19.96 -8.98
CA SER A 119 28.86 -20.74 -8.42
C SER A 119 28.49 -22.21 -8.55
N LEU A 120 29.06 -22.86 -9.55
CA LEU A 120 28.73 -24.23 -9.96
C LEU A 120 29.77 -25.19 -9.37
N ASP A 121 29.32 -26.15 -8.56
CA ASP A 121 30.12 -27.06 -7.74
C ASP A 121 31.33 -26.38 -7.04
N PRO A 122 31.10 -25.32 -6.25
CA PRO A 122 32.20 -24.49 -5.78
C PRO A 122 32.98 -25.08 -4.61
N THR A 123 34.18 -24.53 -4.43
CA THR A 123 34.96 -24.66 -3.20
C THR A 123 34.52 -23.65 -2.14
N VAL A 124 34.80 -23.94 -0.87
CA VAL A 124 34.46 -23.03 0.26
C VAL A 124 35.07 -21.63 0.06
N GLU A 125 36.29 -21.55 -0.47
CA GLU A 125 36.97 -20.27 -0.71
C GLU A 125 36.32 -19.47 -1.85
N GLU A 126 35.72 -20.14 -2.84
CA GLU A 126 34.93 -19.47 -3.88
C GLU A 126 33.60 -18.95 -3.33
N VAL A 127 32.91 -19.73 -2.48
CA VAL A 127 31.69 -19.29 -1.79
C VAL A 127 31.98 -18.07 -0.91
N LYS A 128 33.09 -18.09 -0.16
CA LYS A 128 33.55 -16.95 0.65
C LYS A 128 33.79 -15.69 -0.20
N ARG A 129 34.58 -15.80 -1.26
CA ARG A 129 34.87 -14.68 -2.17
C ARG A 129 33.59 -14.15 -2.82
N LEU A 130 32.66 -15.02 -3.19
CA LEU A 130 31.36 -14.67 -3.74
C LEU A 130 30.53 -13.85 -2.74
N CYS A 131 30.32 -14.37 -1.53
CA CYS A 131 29.48 -13.74 -0.50
C CYS A 131 30.02 -12.34 -0.11
N ILE A 132 31.33 -12.24 0.19
CA ILE A 132 31.98 -10.98 0.55
C ILE A 132 31.88 -9.97 -0.62
N SER A 133 32.07 -10.43 -1.85
CA SER A 133 31.96 -9.57 -3.04
C SER A 133 30.55 -9.01 -3.19
N LEU A 134 29.51 -9.83 -3.00
CA LEU A 134 28.12 -9.39 -3.14
C LEU A 134 27.68 -8.46 -2.02
N ARG A 135 28.01 -8.76 -0.75
CA ARG A 135 27.72 -7.87 0.38
C ARG A 135 28.38 -6.51 0.21
N ARG A 136 29.66 -6.47 -0.17
CA ARG A 136 30.38 -5.20 -0.42
C ARG A 136 29.69 -4.33 -1.48
N ASN A 137 29.12 -4.96 -2.51
CA ASN A 137 28.42 -4.24 -3.58
C ASN A 137 27.00 -3.82 -3.18
N ALA A 138 26.30 -4.63 -2.37
CA ALA A 138 24.93 -4.37 -1.94
C ALA A 138 24.83 -3.33 -0.82
N LYS A 139 25.89 -3.15 -0.01
CA LYS A 139 25.86 -2.28 1.18
C LYS A 139 24.71 -2.68 2.11
N ASP A 140 23.74 -1.80 2.30
CA ASP A 140 22.56 -1.96 3.16
C ASP A 140 21.37 -2.61 2.44
N GLU A 141 21.48 -2.88 1.13
CA GLU A 141 20.44 -3.58 0.37
C GLU A 141 20.51 -5.09 0.57
N ARG A 142 19.42 -5.78 0.21
CA ARG A 142 19.28 -7.22 0.45
C ARG A 142 20.10 -8.04 -0.57
N VAL A 143 20.72 -9.11 -0.09
CA VAL A 143 21.38 -10.14 -0.92
C VAL A 143 20.64 -11.46 -0.76
N LEU A 144 20.34 -12.13 -1.88
CA LEU A 144 19.80 -13.49 -1.88
C LEU A 144 20.92 -14.52 -2.01
N PHE A 145 20.90 -15.55 -1.16
CA PHE A 145 21.75 -16.72 -1.25
C PHE A 145 20.89 -17.95 -1.49
N HIS A 146 21.00 -18.52 -2.68
CA HIS A 146 20.37 -19.77 -3.05
C HIS A 146 21.40 -20.90 -2.97
N TYR A 147 21.11 -21.94 -2.19
CA TYR A 147 21.93 -23.13 -2.06
C TYR A 147 21.12 -24.36 -2.47
N ASN A 148 21.58 -25.02 -3.53
CA ASN A 148 21.10 -26.35 -3.93
C ASN A 148 22.17 -27.38 -3.57
N GLY A 149 21.82 -28.33 -2.69
CA GLY A 149 22.74 -29.31 -2.12
C GLY A 149 22.44 -30.76 -2.52
N HIS A 150 21.92 -31.02 -3.72
CA HIS A 150 21.48 -32.38 -4.09
C HIS A 150 22.62 -33.37 -4.41
N GLY A 151 23.81 -32.88 -4.74
CA GLY A 151 24.99 -33.69 -5.05
C GLY A 151 25.96 -33.91 -3.89
N VAL A 152 25.59 -33.43 -2.71
CA VAL A 152 26.42 -33.46 -1.50
C VAL A 152 25.65 -34.08 -0.33
N PRO A 153 26.34 -34.48 0.76
CA PRO A 153 25.67 -35.02 1.92
C PRO A 153 24.68 -34.03 2.56
N LYS A 154 23.79 -34.55 3.39
CA LYS A 154 22.85 -33.77 4.19
C LYS A 154 23.61 -32.82 5.13
N PRO A 155 23.02 -31.65 5.45
CA PRO A 155 23.56 -30.74 6.46
C PRO A 155 23.78 -31.47 7.79
N THR A 156 24.77 -31.00 8.56
CA THR A 156 25.10 -31.59 9.86
C THR A 156 24.39 -30.89 10.99
N VAL A 157 24.20 -31.60 12.12
CA VAL A 157 23.66 -31.03 13.37
C VAL A 157 24.54 -29.93 13.96
N ASN A 158 25.81 -29.85 13.54
CA ASN A 158 26.74 -28.80 13.96
C ASN A 158 26.55 -27.50 13.17
N GLY A 159 25.59 -27.44 12.24
CA GLY A 159 25.32 -26.29 11.41
C GLY A 159 26.33 -26.13 10.28
N GLU A 160 26.64 -27.22 9.58
CA GLU A 160 27.51 -27.21 8.40
C GLU A 160 26.73 -27.61 7.15
N ILE A 161 26.99 -26.91 6.05
CA ILE A 161 26.58 -27.31 4.69
C ILE A 161 27.81 -27.77 3.91
N TRP A 162 27.61 -28.48 2.81
CA TRP A 162 28.71 -29.11 2.09
C TRP A 162 29.02 -28.42 0.76
N ALA A 163 30.32 -28.31 0.47
CA ALA A 163 30.91 -27.84 -0.77
C ALA A 163 31.96 -28.86 -1.25
N PHE A 164 32.68 -28.55 -2.35
CA PHE A 164 33.69 -29.45 -2.90
C PHE A 164 35.13 -28.98 -2.61
N ASN A 165 36.09 -29.90 -2.74
CA ASN A 165 37.49 -29.53 -2.97
C ASN A 165 37.76 -29.30 -4.47
N ARG A 166 38.91 -28.72 -4.81
CA ARG A 166 39.27 -28.40 -6.22
C ARG A 166 39.29 -29.61 -7.16
N SER A 167 39.50 -30.80 -6.63
CA SER A 167 39.59 -32.06 -7.39
C SER A 167 38.28 -32.86 -7.41
N TYR A 168 37.21 -32.36 -6.78
CA TYR A 168 35.91 -33.05 -6.63
C TYR A 168 36.02 -34.46 -6.03
N THR A 169 37.01 -34.68 -5.16
CA THR A 169 37.27 -35.97 -4.50
C THR A 169 36.75 -36.04 -3.07
N GLN A 170 36.51 -34.88 -2.44
CA GLN A 170 36.05 -34.80 -1.06
C GLN A 170 34.98 -33.71 -0.93
N TYR A 171 34.01 -33.99 -0.06
CA TYR A 171 33.06 -33.01 0.44
C TYR A 171 33.71 -32.22 1.58
N ILE A 172 33.69 -30.90 1.50
CA ILE A 172 34.29 -29.99 2.47
C ILE A 172 33.17 -29.30 3.25
N PRO A 173 33.15 -29.37 4.59
CA PRO A 173 32.14 -28.71 5.39
C PRO A 173 32.36 -27.19 5.38
N LEU A 174 31.25 -26.45 5.32
CA LEU A 174 31.16 -24.99 5.35
C LEU A 174 30.25 -24.61 6.51
N SER A 175 30.81 -23.93 7.50
CA SER A 175 30.08 -23.50 8.69
C SER A 175 29.06 -22.40 8.38
N ILE A 176 27.82 -22.55 8.85
CA ILE A 176 26.79 -21.52 8.71
C ILE A 176 27.16 -20.24 9.47
N TYR A 177 27.94 -20.34 10.55
CA TYR A 177 28.47 -19.19 11.30
C TYR A 177 29.33 -18.31 10.39
N ASP A 178 30.25 -18.91 9.64
CA ASP A 178 31.09 -18.17 8.69
C ASP A 178 30.28 -17.57 7.54
N LEU A 179 29.28 -18.33 7.05
CA LEU A 179 28.38 -17.86 5.99
C LEU A 179 27.61 -16.60 6.41
N GLN A 180 27.14 -16.52 7.66
CA GLN A 180 26.47 -15.34 8.22
C GLN A 180 27.40 -14.12 8.18
N GLN A 181 28.65 -14.29 8.59
CA GLN A 181 29.65 -13.22 8.57
C GLN A 181 29.91 -12.72 7.14
N TRP A 182 30.07 -13.63 6.17
CA TRP A 182 30.39 -13.25 4.79
C TRP A 182 29.21 -12.57 4.08
N MET A 183 27.99 -13.05 4.33
CA MET A 183 26.78 -12.54 3.69
C MET A 183 26.25 -11.28 4.35
N GLY A 184 26.53 -11.04 5.64
CA GLY A 184 26.02 -9.87 6.37
C GLY A 184 24.49 -9.80 6.46
N ALA A 185 23.98 -8.70 7.00
CA ALA A 185 22.55 -8.34 6.99
C ALA A 185 22.37 -7.02 6.19
N PRO A 186 21.24 -6.83 5.50
CA PRO A 186 20.08 -7.73 5.37
C PRO A 186 20.26 -8.80 4.28
N SER A 187 19.87 -10.06 4.55
CA SER A 187 19.98 -11.18 3.61
C SER A 187 18.71 -12.05 3.56
N ILE A 188 18.55 -12.80 2.47
CA ILE A 188 17.55 -13.87 2.33
C ILE A 188 18.22 -15.16 1.84
N TYR A 189 17.86 -16.30 2.42
CA TYR A 189 18.44 -17.60 2.12
C TYR A 189 17.38 -18.57 1.61
N VAL A 190 17.72 -19.36 0.59
CA VAL A 190 16.90 -20.44 0.04
C VAL A 190 17.74 -21.71 0.05
N TYR A 191 17.29 -22.73 0.77
CA TYR A 191 17.97 -24.02 0.93
C TYR A 191 17.15 -25.13 0.28
N ASP A 192 17.62 -25.62 -0.86
CA ASP A 192 17.06 -26.81 -1.53
C ASP A 192 17.99 -28.00 -1.32
N CYS A 193 17.71 -28.73 -0.24
CA CYS A 193 18.41 -29.97 0.13
C CYS A 193 17.56 -30.78 1.11
N SER A 194 17.94 -32.04 1.32
CA SER A 194 17.34 -32.88 2.37
C SER A 194 17.81 -32.42 3.75
N CYS A 195 16.99 -32.58 4.78
CA CYS A 195 17.22 -32.08 6.14
C CYS A 195 17.47 -30.56 6.26
N ALA A 196 16.97 -29.76 5.30
CA ALA A 196 17.21 -28.31 5.24
C ALA A 196 16.73 -27.54 6.49
N GLY A 197 15.77 -28.07 7.25
CA GLY A 197 15.32 -27.49 8.51
C GLY A 197 16.44 -27.37 9.56
N GLN A 198 17.42 -28.28 9.55
CA GLN A 198 18.59 -28.22 10.44
C GLN A 198 19.39 -26.93 10.21
N ILE A 199 19.51 -26.50 8.95
CA ILE A 199 20.23 -25.26 8.61
C ILE A 199 19.58 -24.06 9.30
N ILE A 200 18.24 -23.97 9.30
CA ILE A 200 17.51 -22.86 9.92
C ILE A 200 17.69 -22.85 11.44
N GLU A 201 17.60 -24.02 12.07
CA GLU A 201 17.80 -24.17 13.52
C GLU A 201 19.20 -23.70 13.91
N SER A 202 20.25 -24.26 13.29
CA SER A 202 21.63 -23.85 13.55
C SER A 202 21.90 -22.39 13.20
N PHE A 203 21.31 -21.86 12.11
CA PHE A 203 21.43 -20.44 11.75
C PHE A 203 20.92 -19.54 12.86
N ASN A 204 19.75 -19.83 13.43
CA ASN A 204 19.15 -19.00 14.47
C ASN A 204 19.97 -19.05 15.78
N GLU A 205 20.53 -20.21 16.13
CA GLU A 205 21.42 -20.37 17.28
C GLU A 205 22.71 -19.58 17.12
N MET A 206 23.36 -19.69 15.95
CA MET A 206 24.58 -18.95 15.61
C MET A 206 24.35 -17.43 15.52
N ALA A 207 23.19 -17.00 15.02
CA ALA A 207 22.79 -15.60 15.02
C ALA A 207 22.67 -15.04 16.45
N ALA A 208 22.08 -15.79 17.37
CA ALA A 208 22.04 -15.41 18.80
C ALA A 208 23.42 -15.42 19.44
N GLN A 209 24.33 -16.31 19.01
CA GLN A 209 25.71 -16.31 19.46
C GLN A 209 26.46 -15.05 19.02
N HIS A 210 26.34 -14.63 17.76
CA HIS A 210 26.94 -13.37 17.28
C HIS A 210 26.50 -12.15 18.10
N GLU A 211 25.21 -12.07 18.45
CA GLU A 211 24.69 -10.97 19.29
C GLU A 211 25.31 -10.99 20.70
N ARG A 212 25.41 -12.17 21.33
CA ARG A 212 26.06 -12.31 22.65
C ARG A 212 27.54 -11.92 22.62
N GLU A 213 28.27 -12.35 21.59
CA GLU A 213 29.68 -11.99 21.41
C GLU A 213 29.85 -10.48 21.20
N TYR A 214 28.92 -9.85 20.47
CA TYR A 214 28.90 -8.41 20.27
C TYR A 214 28.63 -7.64 21.59
N GLU A 215 27.65 -8.09 22.38
CA GLU A 215 27.33 -7.51 23.69
C GLU A 215 28.49 -7.63 24.69
N LEU A 216 29.16 -8.78 24.74
CA LEU A 216 30.36 -8.99 25.56
C LEU A 216 31.50 -8.07 25.13
N THR A 217 31.69 -7.91 23.82
CA THR A 217 32.70 -6.99 23.26
C THR A 217 32.42 -5.55 23.69
N LEU A 218 31.16 -5.11 23.63
CA LEU A 218 30.70 -3.81 24.10
C LEU A 218 30.91 -3.62 25.60
N ALA A 219 30.59 -4.63 26.41
CA ALA A 219 30.76 -4.60 27.86
C ALA A 219 32.24 -4.49 28.25
N ASN A 220 33.12 -5.27 27.61
CA ASN A 220 34.56 -5.20 27.83
C ASN A 220 35.16 -3.84 27.42
N ALA A 221 34.70 -3.27 26.30
CA ALA A 221 35.12 -1.94 25.87
C ALA A 221 34.70 -0.83 26.85
N ARG A 222 33.52 -0.95 27.47
CA ARG A 222 33.05 -0.01 28.51
C ARG A 222 33.88 -0.08 29.79
N ASN A 223 34.38 -1.26 30.15
CA ASN A 223 35.15 -1.47 31.40
C ASN A 223 36.61 -0.98 31.33
N GLN A 224 37.20 -0.82 30.14
CA GLN A 224 38.62 -0.47 30.00
C GLN A 224 38.93 1.04 29.87
N ASN A 225 37.95 1.95 30.00
CA ASN A 225 38.14 3.41 29.91
C ASN A 225 38.96 3.91 28.69
N ASN A 226 39.12 3.07 27.67
CA ASN A 226 39.91 3.37 26.48
C ASN A 226 38.98 3.80 25.36
N GLN A 227 38.95 5.12 25.14
CA GLN A 227 38.44 5.84 23.97
C GLN A 227 37.04 5.45 23.48
N LEU A 228 36.05 6.21 23.97
CA LEU A 228 34.64 6.29 23.51
C LEU A 228 34.45 6.51 21.99
N TYR A 229 35.53 6.76 21.22
CA TYR A 229 35.47 7.13 19.80
C TYR A 229 35.35 5.95 18.82
N ASN A 230 35.75 4.73 19.19
CA ASN A 230 35.68 3.55 18.27
C ASN A 230 34.44 2.66 18.46
N VAL A 231 33.67 2.83 19.53
CA VAL A 231 32.50 1.98 19.83
C VAL A 231 31.29 2.35 18.97
N ASN A 232 31.17 3.61 18.54
CA ASN A 232 30.06 4.10 17.70
C ASN A 232 30.13 3.63 16.22
N GLN A 233 31.18 2.92 15.80
CA GLN A 233 31.31 2.38 14.44
C GLN A 233 30.89 0.91 14.29
N LEU A 234 30.70 0.20 15.40
CA LEU A 234 30.35 -1.22 15.40
C LEU A 234 28.82 -1.36 15.34
N SER A 235 28.29 -1.62 14.15
CA SER A 235 26.86 -1.90 13.97
C SER A 235 26.49 -3.28 14.56
N PRO A 236 25.37 -3.41 15.27
CA PRO A 236 24.96 -4.70 15.83
C PRO A 236 24.69 -5.72 14.72
N PRO A 237 25.09 -7.00 14.90
CA PRO A 237 24.79 -8.06 13.94
C PRO A 237 23.28 -8.33 13.90
N MET A 238 22.59 -7.86 12.86
CA MET A 238 21.14 -7.99 12.71
C MET A 238 20.69 -9.32 12.06
N TYR A 239 21.41 -10.42 12.31
CA TYR A 239 21.15 -11.70 11.64
C TYR A 239 19.79 -12.31 11.98
N LYS A 240 19.21 -12.00 13.15
CA LYS A 240 17.83 -12.38 13.51
C LYS A 240 16.76 -11.84 12.55
N HIS A 241 17.08 -10.78 11.79
CA HIS A 241 16.16 -10.20 10.81
C HIS A 241 16.34 -10.78 9.39
N CYS A 242 17.28 -11.70 9.18
CA CYS A 242 17.46 -12.42 7.93
C CYS A 242 16.29 -13.36 7.66
N ILE A 243 15.92 -13.46 6.38
CA ILE A 243 14.82 -14.31 5.93
C ILE A 243 15.38 -15.64 5.44
N GLN A 244 14.73 -16.75 5.76
CA GLN A 244 15.18 -18.08 5.35
C GLN A 244 14.01 -18.92 4.84
N LEU A 245 14.23 -19.70 3.79
CA LEU A 245 13.28 -20.64 3.20
C LEU A 245 14.01 -21.99 3.01
N ALA A 246 13.52 -23.04 3.65
CA ALA A 246 14.07 -24.39 3.59
C ALA A 246 13.05 -25.37 2.99
N ALA A 247 13.54 -26.28 2.16
CA ALA A 247 12.71 -27.22 1.41
C ALA A 247 11.96 -28.23 2.30
N CYS A 248 12.53 -28.62 3.44
CA CYS A 248 11.99 -29.68 4.28
C CYS A 248 12.32 -29.46 5.77
N ALA A 249 11.65 -30.20 6.66
CA ALA A 249 11.97 -30.20 8.09
C ALA A 249 13.32 -30.90 8.37
N ALA A 250 13.83 -30.73 9.60
CA ALA A 250 15.15 -31.21 9.99
C ALA A 250 15.35 -32.75 9.86
N ASP A 251 14.26 -33.51 9.95
CA ASP A 251 14.21 -34.98 9.92
C ASP A 251 13.74 -35.55 8.57
N GLN A 252 13.48 -34.69 7.57
CA GLN A 252 12.84 -35.08 6.32
C GLN A 252 13.80 -35.10 5.13
N ILE A 253 13.49 -35.96 4.16
CA ILE A 253 14.22 -36.12 2.90
C ILE A 253 13.33 -35.62 1.76
N LEU A 254 13.95 -35.07 0.72
CA LEU A 254 13.24 -34.60 -0.46
C LEU A 254 12.52 -35.76 -1.20
N PRO A 255 11.40 -35.47 -1.88
CA PRO A 255 10.64 -36.48 -2.60
C PRO A 255 11.42 -37.03 -3.79
N MET A 256 11.36 -38.35 -3.99
CA MET A 256 12.07 -39.05 -5.08
C MET A 256 11.14 -39.54 -6.20
N ASN A 257 9.87 -39.11 -6.22
CA ASN A 257 8.90 -39.56 -7.22
C ASN A 257 9.35 -39.12 -8.63
N PRO A 258 9.48 -40.04 -9.62
CA PRO A 258 9.98 -39.74 -10.97
C PRO A 258 9.11 -38.76 -11.76
N ASP A 259 7.83 -38.59 -11.41
CA ASP A 259 6.94 -37.64 -12.08
C ASP A 259 7.25 -36.19 -11.70
N LEU A 260 8.02 -35.97 -10.64
CA LEU A 260 8.41 -34.66 -10.12
C LEU A 260 9.85 -34.30 -10.51
N PRO A 261 10.18 -33.00 -10.56
CA PRO A 261 11.57 -32.57 -10.59
C PRO A 261 12.28 -32.87 -9.25
N ALA A 262 13.59 -33.07 -9.31
CA ALA A 262 14.44 -33.23 -8.14
C ALA A 262 14.49 -31.93 -7.33
N ASP A 263 14.53 -30.77 -8.01
CA ASP A 263 14.42 -29.44 -7.42
C ASP A 263 12.99 -28.96 -7.24
N LEU A 264 12.13 -29.81 -6.66
CA LEU A 264 10.72 -29.49 -6.46
C LEU A 264 10.52 -28.18 -5.69
N PHE A 265 11.32 -27.93 -4.64
CA PHE A 265 11.19 -26.72 -3.84
C PHE A 265 11.59 -25.49 -4.65
N THR A 266 12.77 -25.50 -5.26
CA THR A 266 13.22 -24.41 -6.16
C THR A 266 12.23 -24.17 -7.28
N SER A 267 11.80 -25.23 -7.96
CA SER A 267 10.81 -25.17 -9.04
C SER A 267 9.48 -24.57 -8.58
N CYS A 268 9.01 -24.86 -7.36
CA CYS A 268 7.83 -24.20 -6.79
C CYS A 268 8.07 -22.69 -6.59
N LEU A 269 9.24 -22.32 -6.04
CA LEU A 269 9.59 -20.94 -5.74
C LEU A 269 9.83 -20.08 -6.98
N THR A 270 10.37 -20.65 -8.05
CA THR A 270 10.81 -19.89 -9.23
C THR A 270 9.89 -20.07 -10.45
N THR A 271 9.19 -21.20 -10.54
CA THR A 271 8.28 -21.56 -11.65
C THR A 271 6.94 -22.15 -11.16
N PRO A 272 6.21 -21.44 -10.28
CA PRO A 272 5.05 -21.97 -9.55
C PRO A 272 3.96 -22.53 -10.47
N ILE A 273 3.62 -21.83 -11.55
CA ILE A 273 2.55 -22.25 -12.47
C ILE A 273 2.89 -23.58 -13.15
N LYS A 274 4.14 -23.78 -13.57
CA LYS A 274 4.55 -25.03 -14.22
C LYS A 274 4.44 -26.21 -13.26
N VAL A 275 4.87 -26.05 -12.01
CA VAL A 275 4.74 -27.09 -10.98
C VAL A 275 3.27 -27.33 -10.60
N ALA A 276 2.50 -26.26 -10.38
CA ALA A 276 1.11 -26.36 -9.97
C ALA A 276 0.26 -27.13 -10.98
N LEU A 277 0.41 -26.84 -12.27
CA LEU A 277 -0.33 -27.54 -13.34
C LEU A 277 0.12 -28.99 -13.47
N ARG A 278 1.43 -29.25 -13.43
CA ARG A 278 1.97 -30.62 -13.48
C ARG A 278 1.45 -31.47 -12.32
N TRP A 279 1.53 -30.94 -11.10
CA TRP A 279 1.03 -31.60 -9.90
C TRP A 279 -0.48 -31.83 -9.95
N PHE A 280 -1.26 -30.83 -10.40
CA PHE A 280 -2.70 -30.95 -10.53
C PHE A 280 -3.11 -32.10 -11.47
N ILE A 281 -2.46 -32.22 -12.63
CA ILE A 281 -2.68 -33.34 -13.55
C ILE A 281 -2.30 -34.68 -12.90
N THR A 282 -1.14 -34.77 -12.25
CA THR A 282 -0.73 -36.03 -11.60
C THR A 282 -1.76 -36.51 -10.55
N GLN A 283 -2.41 -35.59 -9.83
CA GLN A 283 -3.45 -35.94 -8.84
C GLN A 283 -4.81 -36.27 -9.49
N ASN A 284 -5.24 -35.51 -10.50
CA ASN A 284 -6.64 -35.49 -10.96
C ASN A 284 -6.87 -36.02 -12.40
N SER A 285 -5.79 -36.31 -13.16
CA SER A 285 -5.81 -36.65 -14.60
C SER A 285 -6.81 -37.73 -15.01
N LYS A 286 -7.09 -38.73 -14.15
CA LYS A 286 -7.95 -39.86 -14.50
C LYS A 286 -9.44 -39.64 -14.18
N LYS A 287 -9.81 -38.59 -13.44
CA LYS A 287 -11.18 -38.41 -12.93
C LYS A 287 -11.92 -37.20 -13.49
N LEU A 288 -11.24 -36.08 -13.73
CA LEU A 288 -11.89 -34.80 -14.08
C LEU A 288 -11.50 -34.26 -15.47
N LEU A 289 -10.29 -34.56 -15.97
CA LEU A 289 -9.76 -34.01 -17.22
C LEU A 289 -9.31 -35.12 -18.20
N PRO A 290 -10.25 -35.87 -18.80
CA PRO A 290 -9.89 -36.86 -19.81
C PRO A 290 -9.23 -36.18 -21.02
N GLY A 291 -8.04 -36.63 -21.40
CA GLY A 291 -7.33 -36.14 -22.60
C GLY A 291 -6.26 -35.07 -22.35
N VAL A 292 -6.10 -34.55 -21.13
CA VAL A 292 -5.00 -33.62 -20.81
C VAL A 292 -3.78 -34.38 -20.28
N THR A 293 -2.75 -34.53 -21.12
CA THR A 293 -1.47 -35.15 -20.75
C THR A 293 -0.41 -34.12 -20.35
N LEU A 294 0.69 -34.58 -19.75
CA LEU A 294 1.83 -33.72 -19.38
C LEU A 294 2.44 -33.00 -20.60
N ASP A 295 2.39 -33.60 -21.79
CA ASP A 295 2.95 -33.01 -23.01
C ASP A 295 2.16 -31.78 -23.49
N ILE A 296 0.85 -31.76 -23.21
CA ILE A 296 -0.03 -30.64 -23.57
C ILE A 296 0.27 -29.42 -22.69
N LEU A 297 0.71 -29.63 -21.44
CA LEU A 297 1.08 -28.52 -20.53
C LEU A 297 2.24 -27.67 -21.04
N GLU A 298 3.17 -28.25 -21.79
CA GLU A 298 4.30 -27.50 -22.36
C GLU A 298 3.87 -26.57 -23.49
N LYS A 299 2.68 -26.79 -24.06
CA LYS A 299 2.16 -26.06 -25.21
C LYS A 299 1.08 -25.03 -24.85
N ILE A 300 0.82 -24.79 -23.56
CA ILE A 300 -0.22 -23.84 -23.12
C ILE A 300 -0.01 -22.48 -23.80
N PRO A 301 -1.01 -21.94 -24.50
CA PRO A 301 -0.87 -20.71 -25.25
C PRO A 301 -0.69 -19.50 -24.32
N GLY A 302 0.23 -18.60 -24.71
CA GLY A 302 0.37 -17.30 -24.08
C GLY A 302 1.68 -17.05 -23.35
N GLN A 303 1.70 -15.94 -22.62
CA GLN A 303 2.85 -15.49 -21.83
C GLN A 303 2.41 -15.15 -20.40
N LEU A 304 3.26 -15.44 -19.42
CA LEU A 304 2.98 -15.19 -17.99
C LEU A 304 2.67 -13.72 -17.65
N THR A 305 3.17 -12.78 -18.47
CA THR A 305 2.97 -11.34 -18.31
C THR A 305 1.66 -10.84 -18.92
N ASP A 306 1.13 -11.52 -19.93
CA ASP A 306 -0.09 -11.12 -20.62
C ASP A 306 -1.32 -11.82 -20.05
N ARG A 307 -2.04 -11.08 -19.20
CA ARG A 307 -3.26 -11.51 -18.51
C ARG A 307 -4.43 -11.83 -19.43
N ARG A 308 -4.36 -11.46 -20.71
CA ARG A 308 -5.38 -11.84 -21.71
C ARG A 308 -5.15 -13.23 -22.27
N THR A 309 -3.95 -13.79 -22.08
CA THR A 309 -3.64 -15.16 -22.49
C THR A 309 -3.95 -16.13 -21.36
N MET A 310 -4.22 -17.39 -21.72
CA MET A 310 -4.52 -18.46 -20.77
C MET A 310 -3.44 -18.59 -19.68
N LEU A 311 -2.16 -18.62 -20.09
CA LEU A 311 -1.04 -18.75 -19.14
C LEU A 311 -0.90 -17.52 -18.21
N GLY A 312 -1.08 -16.31 -18.74
CA GLY A 312 -1.00 -15.09 -17.95
C GLY A 312 -2.20 -14.88 -17.04
N GLU A 313 -3.40 -15.32 -17.43
CA GLU A 313 -4.59 -15.29 -16.57
C GLU A 313 -4.43 -16.25 -15.38
N LEU A 314 -3.95 -17.48 -15.60
CA LEU A 314 -3.63 -18.43 -14.52
C LEU A 314 -2.59 -17.85 -13.55
N ASN A 315 -1.52 -17.24 -14.07
CA ASN A 315 -0.50 -16.60 -13.23
C ASN A 315 -1.07 -15.45 -12.38
N TRP A 316 -2.03 -14.71 -12.93
CA TRP A 316 -2.69 -13.61 -12.23
C TRP A 316 -3.67 -14.10 -11.16
N ILE A 317 -4.46 -15.14 -11.44
CA ILE A 317 -5.32 -15.82 -10.47
C ILE A 317 -4.47 -16.39 -9.33
N PHE A 318 -3.36 -17.08 -9.65
CA PHE A 318 -2.44 -17.61 -8.65
C PHE A 318 -1.89 -16.53 -7.73
N THR A 319 -1.49 -15.39 -8.29
CA THR A 319 -1.02 -14.23 -7.52
C THR A 319 -2.12 -13.71 -6.59
N ALA A 320 -3.37 -13.60 -7.08
CA ALA A 320 -4.50 -13.13 -6.29
C ALA A 320 -4.82 -14.09 -5.12
N ILE A 321 -4.82 -15.39 -5.37
CA ILE A 321 -5.12 -16.41 -4.37
C ILE A 321 -4.04 -16.46 -3.29
N THR A 322 -2.77 -16.52 -3.66
CA THR A 322 -1.66 -16.61 -2.70
C THR A 322 -1.54 -15.35 -1.83
N ASP A 323 -1.75 -14.17 -2.42
CA ASP A 323 -1.77 -12.90 -1.67
C ASP A 323 -2.96 -12.83 -0.71
N THR A 324 -4.11 -13.38 -1.12
CA THR A 324 -5.32 -13.48 -0.28
C THR A 324 -5.14 -14.44 0.90
N ILE A 325 -4.56 -15.62 0.65
CA ILE A 325 -4.25 -16.57 1.72
C ILE A 325 -3.31 -15.93 2.74
N ALA A 326 -2.24 -15.28 2.28
CA ALA A 326 -1.29 -14.61 3.14
C ALA A 326 -1.94 -13.51 3.99
N TRP A 327 -2.79 -12.68 3.39
CA TRP A 327 -3.48 -11.60 4.10
C TRP A 327 -4.41 -12.11 5.20
N ASN A 328 -5.14 -13.20 4.94
CA ASN A 328 -6.12 -13.73 5.90
C ASN A 328 -5.47 -14.55 7.03
N VAL A 329 -4.27 -15.08 6.81
CA VAL A 329 -3.60 -15.97 7.77
C VAL A 329 -2.51 -15.25 8.59
N LEU A 330 -1.82 -14.28 8.00
CA LEU A 330 -0.66 -13.64 8.64
C LEU A 330 -1.06 -12.40 9.46
N PRO A 331 -0.37 -12.12 10.57
CA PRO A 331 -0.45 -10.82 11.23
C PRO A 331 -0.08 -9.69 10.27
N HIS A 332 -0.73 -8.53 10.40
CA HIS A 332 -0.54 -7.39 9.48
C HIS A 332 0.93 -6.97 9.33
N ASP A 333 1.70 -6.89 10.41
CA ASP A 333 3.11 -6.49 10.37
C ASP A 333 3.98 -7.49 9.59
N LEU A 334 3.72 -8.79 9.79
CA LEU A 334 4.43 -9.85 9.08
C LEU A 334 4.06 -9.85 7.60
N PHE A 335 2.78 -9.65 7.27
CA PHE A 335 2.33 -9.50 5.90
C PHE A 335 3.01 -8.32 5.20
N GLN A 336 3.05 -7.13 5.82
CA GLN A 336 3.74 -5.97 5.24
C GLN A 336 5.21 -6.28 4.95
N ARG A 337 5.91 -6.87 5.91
CA ARG A 337 7.33 -7.20 5.80
C ARG A 337 7.61 -8.20 4.67
N LEU A 338 6.80 -9.24 4.52
CA LEU A 338 7.08 -10.33 3.59
C LEU A 338 6.44 -10.14 2.21
N PHE A 339 5.25 -9.55 2.12
CA PHE A 339 4.45 -9.47 0.89
C PHE A 339 4.38 -8.06 0.27
N ARG A 340 4.90 -7.01 0.94
CA ARG A 340 4.86 -5.63 0.42
C ARG A 340 6.21 -4.92 0.37
N GLN A 341 7.14 -5.24 1.27
CA GLN A 341 8.41 -4.51 1.39
C GLN A 341 9.35 -4.65 0.17
N ASP A 342 9.54 -5.89 -0.33
CA ASP A 342 10.43 -6.22 -1.45
C ASP A 342 9.69 -7.15 -2.44
N LEU A 343 9.75 -6.81 -3.73
CA LEU A 343 9.09 -7.55 -4.81
C LEU A 343 9.57 -9.00 -4.93
N LEU A 344 10.87 -9.25 -4.75
CA LEU A 344 11.41 -10.60 -4.88
C LEU A 344 11.01 -11.46 -3.68
N VAL A 345 11.12 -10.91 -2.46
CA VAL A 345 10.69 -11.59 -1.22
C VAL A 345 9.19 -11.91 -1.28
N ALA A 346 8.36 -10.95 -1.69
CA ALA A 346 6.93 -11.16 -1.87
C ALA A 346 6.62 -12.27 -2.90
N SER A 347 7.42 -12.36 -3.96
CA SER A 347 7.29 -13.44 -4.95
C SER A 347 7.65 -14.79 -4.38
N LEU A 348 8.79 -14.88 -3.68
CA LEU A 348 9.22 -16.12 -3.05
C LEU A 348 8.23 -16.60 -1.99
N PHE A 349 7.69 -15.71 -1.15
CA PHE A 349 6.71 -16.11 -0.14
C PHE A 349 5.35 -16.49 -0.71
N ARG A 350 4.85 -15.80 -1.75
CA ARG A 350 3.65 -16.26 -2.49
C ARG A 350 3.84 -17.67 -3.03
N ASN A 351 5.01 -17.92 -3.62
CA ASN A 351 5.33 -19.20 -4.23
C ASN A 351 5.67 -20.27 -3.17
N PHE A 352 6.13 -19.86 -1.98
CA PHE A 352 6.33 -20.74 -0.83
C PHE A 352 5.02 -21.30 -0.29
N LEU A 353 3.91 -20.56 -0.38
CA LEU A 353 2.59 -21.12 0.00
C LEU A 353 2.21 -22.31 -0.90
N LEU A 354 2.58 -22.25 -2.18
CA LEU A 354 2.39 -23.37 -3.10
C LEU A 354 3.33 -24.53 -2.76
N SER A 355 4.60 -24.26 -2.43
CA SER A 355 5.52 -25.34 -2.03
C SER A 355 5.05 -26.03 -0.75
N ASP A 356 4.59 -25.28 0.26
CA ASP A 356 4.01 -25.84 1.50
C ASP A 356 2.82 -26.75 1.20
N ARG A 357 1.96 -26.38 0.22
CA ARG A 357 0.85 -27.22 -0.21
C ARG A 357 1.29 -28.50 -0.94
N ILE A 358 2.14 -28.36 -1.96
CA ILE A 358 2.55 -29.48 -2.84
C ILE A 358 3.44 -30.45 -2.09
N MET A 359 4.47 -29.97 -1.40
CA MET A 359 5.46 -30.82 -0.75
C MET A 359 4.85 -31.66 0.38
N ARG A 360 3.82 -31.14 1.07
CA ARG A 360 3.08 -31.90 2.08
C ARG A 360 2.36 -33.13 1.53
N SER A 361 1.95 -33.11 0.26
CA SER A 361 1.38 -34.31 -0.39
C SER A 361 2.41 -35.43 -0.59
N TYR A 362 3.70 -35.11 -0.43
CA TYR A 362 4.83 -36.05 -0.50
C TYR A 362 5.59 -36.15 0.83
N ASN A 363 4.89 -35.97 1.96
CA ASN A 363 5.44 -36.07 3.33
C ASN A 363 6.62 -35.13 3.62
N CYS A 364 6.70 -34.00 2.90
CA CYS A 364 7.76 -33.03 3.04
C CYS A 364 7.18 -31.68 3.46
N THR A 365 7.72 -31.09 4.53
CA THR A 365 7.23 -29.85 5.14
C THR A 365 8.26 -28.74 4.99
N PRO A 366 8.05 -27.81 4.04
CA PRO A 366 8.89 -26.62 3.94
C PRO A 366 8.84 -25.78 5.20
N VAL A 367 9.96 -25.15 5.54
CA VAL A 367 10.11 -24.32 6.74
C VAL A 367 10.58 -22.92 6.34
N SER A 368 10.08 -21.90 7.02
CA SER A 368 10.51 -20.51 6.82
C SER A 368 10.93 -19.85 8.13
N SER A 369 11.82 -18.87 8.04
CA SER A 369 12.12 -17.90 9.09
C SER A 369 11.92 -16.49 8.53
N PRO A 370 10.96 -15.68 9.03
CA PRO A 370 9.99 -15.99 10.08
C PRO A 370 9.06 -17.16 9.74
N ARG A 371 8.61 -17.90 10.77
CA ARG A 371 7.71 -19.04 10.60
C ARG A 371 6.30 -18.59 10.24
N LEU A 372 5.75 -19.11 9.16
CA LEU A 372 4.35 -18.88 8.79
C LEU A 372 3.42 -19.87 9.52
N PRO A 373 2.19 -19.47 9.83
CA PRO A 373 1.13 -20.41 10.20
C PRO A 373 0.77 -21.34 9.02
N PRO A 374 0.16 -22.50 9.29
CA PRO A 374 -0.34 -23.42 8.26
C PRO A 374 -1.24 -22.76 7.20
N THR A 375 -0.87 -22.85 5.91
CA THR A 375 -1.67 -22.28 4.80
C THR A 375 -2.21 -23.30 3.80
N TYR A 376 -1.70 -24.54 3.83
CA TYR A 376 -1.97 -25.58 2.84
C TYR A 376 -3.44 -26.05 2.73
N HIS A 377 -4.24 -25.91 3.79
CA HIS A 377 -5.68 -26.26 3.81
C HIS A 377 -6.63 -25.06 3.63
N HIS A 378 -6.10 -23.87 3.33
CA HIS A 378 -6.95 -22.68 3.20
C HIS A 378 -8.01 -22.85 2.09
N PRO A 379 -9.29 -22.46 2.30
CA PRO A 379 -10.37 -22.66 1.32
C PRO A 379 -10.10 -22.08 -0.08
N MET A 380 -9.36 -20.97 -0.16
CA MET A 380 -8.96 -20.36 -1.44
C MET A 380 -8.14 -21.29 -2.35
N TRP A 381 -7.50 -22.34 -1.82
CA TRP A 381 -6.88 -23.36 -2.68
C TRP A 381 -7.91 -24.17 -3.49
N LYS A 382 -9.15 -24.32 -2.99
CA LYS A 382 -10.23 -24.94 -3.75
C LYS A 382 -10.66 -24.05 -4.92
N ALA A 383 -10.65 -22.73 -4.74
CA ALA A 383 -10.89 -21.78 -5.82
C ALA A 383 -9.77 -21.82 -6.88
N TRP A 384 -8.51 -22.03 -6.45
CA TRP A 384 -7.40 -22.28 -7.38
C TRP A 384 -7.61 -23.56 -8.18
N ASP A 385 -7.93 -24.66 -7.51
CA ASP A 385 -8.16 -25.96 -8.15
C ASP A 385 -9.28 -25.88 -9.17
N LEU A 386 -10.41 -25.23 -8.84
CA LEU A 386 -11.51 -25.00 -9.77
C LEU A 386 -11.10 -24.12 -10.96
N ALA A 387 -10.34 -23.05 -10.73
CA ALA A 387 -9.87 -22.18 -11.79
C ALA A 387 -8.92 -22.91 -12.75
N VAL A 388 -8.05 -23.77 -12.23
CA VAL A 388 -7.16 -24.62 -13.03
C VAL A 388 -7.96 -25.65 -13.83
N ASP A 389 -8.93 -26.33 -13.20
CA ASP A 389 -9.76 -27.34 -13.85
C ASP A 389 -10.53 -26.77 -15.04
N LEU A 390 -11.26 -25.66 -14.82
CA LEU A 390 -12.00 -24.96 -15.88
C LEU A 390 -11.09 -24.42 -16.99
N CYS A 391 -9.87 -24.03 -16.65
CA CYS A 391 -8.89 -23.54 -17.62
C CYS A 391 -8.36 -24.70 -18.48
N LEU A 392 -7.86 -25.78 -17.85
CA LEU A 392 -7.27 -26.93 -18.54
C LEU A 392 -8.29 -27.73 -19.35
N SER A 393 -9.57 -27.76 -18.93
CA SER A 393 -10.64 -28.43 -19.68
C SER A 393 -10.85 -27.87 -21.10
N GLN A 394 -10.43 -26.62 -21.35
CA GLN A 394 -10.53 -25.99 -22.67
C GLN A 394 -9.39 -26.38 -23.61
N LEU A 395 -8.28 -26.94 -23.09
CA LEU A 395 -7.09 -27.22 -23.89
C LEU A 395 -7.32 -28.18 -25.07
N PRO A 396 -8.03 -29.31 -24.91
CA PRO A 396 -8.27 -30.23 -26.02
C PRO A 396 -8.96 -29.54 -27.20
N ASP A 397 -10.01 -28.74 -26.93
CA ASP A 397 -10.75 -28.00 -27.97
C ASP A 397 -9.93 -26.86 -28.61
N ILE A 398 -8.98 -26.25 -27.87
CA ILE A 398 -8.10 -25.21 -28.40
C ILE A 398 -7.04 -25.79 -29.35
N PHE A 399 -6.57 -27.01 -29.08
CA PHE A 399 -5.57 -27.68 -29.93
C PHE A 399 -6.17 -28.42 -31.15
N GLU A 400 -7.48 -28.66 -31.17
CA GLU A 400 -8.17 -29.18 -32.35
C GLU A 400 -8.27 -28.07 -33.42
N GLU A 401 -7.38 -28.11 -34.42
CA GLU A 401 -7.25 -27.10 -35.49
C GLU A 401 -8.56 -26.84 -36.26
N ASP A 402 -9.46 -27.82 -36.33
CA ASP A 402 -10.74 -27.72 -37.05
C ASP A 402 -11.79 -26.83 -36.36
N LYS A 403 -11.66 -26.54 -35.06
CA LYS A 403 -12.72 -25.86 -34.28
C LYS A 403 -12.52 -24.35 -34.09
N GLN A 404 -11.32 -23.80 -34.36
CA GLN A 404 -10.97 -22.37 -34.14
C GLN A 404 -11.55 -21.76 -32.84
N VAL A 405 -11.51 -22.50 -31.72
CA VAL A 405 -12.13 -22.06 -30.46
C VAL A 405 -11.30 -20.97 -29.81
N GLN A 406 -11.90 -19.81 -29.56
CA GLN A 406 -11.26 -18.75 -28.78
C GLN A 406 -11.29 -19.08 -27.29
N TYR A 407 -10.18 -18.81 -26.60
CA TYR A 407 -10.05 -19.01 -25.16
C TYR A 407 -11.12 -18.23 -24.39
N ARG A 408 -11.84 -18.91 -23.50
CA ARG A 408 -12.83 -18.30 -22.60
C ARG A 408 -12.18 -17.98 -21.26
N HIS A 409 -12.19 -16.70 -20.92
CA HIS A 409 -11.69 -16.19 -19.64
C HIS A 409 -12.41 -16.79 -18.43
N SER A 410 -11.66 -16.91 -17.33
CA SER A 410 -12.15 -17.45 -16.07
C SER A 410 -13.16 -16.50 -15.41
N SER A 411 -14.21 -17.05 -14.80
CA SER A 411 -15.17 -16.31 -13.98
C SER A 411 -14.65 -15.92 -12.60
N PHE A 412 -13.45 -16.40 -12.21
CA PHE A 412 -12.86 -16.24 -10.86
C PHE A 412 -13.00 -14.82 -10.31
N PHE A 413 -12.52 -13.80 -11.04
CA PHE A 413 -12.58 -12.42 -10.54
C PHE A 413 -14.01 -11.90 -10.38
N SER A 414 -14.93 -12.26 -11.28
CA SER A 414 -16.34 -11.85 -11.19
C SER A 414 -17.02 -12.48 -9.98
N GLU A 415 -16.75 -13.75 -9.70
CA GLU A 415 -17.27 -14.47 -8.54
C GLU A 415 -16.74 -13.89 -7.23
N GLN A 416 -15.44 -13.60 -7.15
CA GLN A 416 -14.84 -13.00 -5.95
C GLN A 416 -15.34 -11.58 -5.68
N LEU A 417 -15.55 -10.76 -6.72
CA LEU A 417 -16.22 -9.47 -6.56
C LEU A 417 -17.66 -9.61 -6.08
N THR A 418 -18.36 -10.66 -6.51
CA THR A 418 -19.73 -10.95 -6.07
C THR A 418 -19.73 -11.37 -4.60
N ALA A 419 -18.80 -12.21 -4.16
CA ALA A 419 -18.63 -12.56 -2.75
C ALA A 419 -18.34 -11.31 -1.89
N PHE A 420 -17.46 -10.41 -2.36
CA PHE A 420 -17.18 -9.14 -1.68
C PHE A 420 -18.43 -8.23 -1.60
N GLN A 421 -19.21 -8.18 -2.66
CA GLN A 421 -20.48 -7.43 -2.69
C GLN A 421 -21.52 -8.02 -1.72
N VAL A 422 -21.60 -9.35 -1.61
CA VAL A 422 -22.46 -10.03 -0.63
C VAL A 422 -22.03 -9.68 0.79
N TRP A 423 -20.72 -9.69 1.07
CA TRP A 423 -20.18 -9.27 2.37
C TRP A 423 -20.57 -7.81 2.72
N LEU A 424 -20.46 -6.88 1.76
CA LEU A 424 -20.87 -5.47 1.94
C LEU A 424 -22.37 -5.32 2.22
N THR A 425 -23.20 -6.20 1.67
CA THR A 425 -24.66 -6.15 1.79
C THR A 425 -25.12 -6.73 3.13
N LEU A 426 -24.59 -7.90 3.50
CA LEU A 426 -25.05 -8.67 4.66
C LEU A 426 -24.50 -8.16 6.00
N ARG A 427 -23.52 -7.24 5.99
CA ARG A 427 -22.93 -6.58 7.17
C ARG A 427 -22.93 -7.47 8.41
N SER A 428 -21.94 -8.36 8.50
CA SER A 428 -21.74 -9.13 9.72
C SER A 428 -21.54 -8.16 10.90
N ARG A 429 -22.29 -8.38 12.00
CA ARG A 429 -22.04 -7.69 13.28
C ARG A 429 -20.72 -8.10 13.91
N ASP A 430 -20.20 -9.26 13.50
CA ASP A 430 -18.87 -9.73 13.85
C ASP A 430 -17.87 -9.04 12.92
N ASN A 431 -16.89 -8.34 13.49
CA ASN A 431 -15.84 -7.52 12.85
C ASN A 431 -14.90 -8.30 11.90
N ASN A 432 -15.41 -9.27 11.15
CA ASN A 432 -14.64 -10.11 10.25
C ASN A 432 -14.28 -9.32 8.99
N ILE A 433 -12.97 -9.15 8.80
CA ILE A 433 -12.36 -8.50 7.63
C ILE A 433 -12.78 -9.24 6.36
N PRO A 434 -13.12 -8.53 5.26
CA PRO A 434 -13.46 -9.18 4.01
C PRO A 434 -12.25 -9.90 3.40
N GLU A 435 -12.35 -11.21 3.26
CA GLU A 435 -11.29 -12.06 2.72
C GLU A 435 -10.88 -11.64 1.30
N GLN A 436 -11.81 -11.11 0.50
CA GLN A 436 -11.60 -10.78 -0.91
C GLN A 436 -10.86 -9.45 -1.13
N LEU A 437 -10.53 -8.69 -0.08
CA LEU A 437 -9.93 -7.35 -0.22
C LEU A 437 -8.62 -7.34 -1.05
N PRO A 438 -7.67 -8.29 -0.89
CA PRO A 438 -6.49 -8.38 -1.76
C PRO A 438 -6.85 -8.72 -3.21
N ILE A 439 -7.93 -9.48 -3.45
CA ILE A 439 -8.42 -9.79 -4.80
C ILE A 439 -8.95 -8.51 -5.46
N VAL A 440 -9.69 -7.68 -4.74
CA VAL A 440 -10.15 -6.37 -5.27
C VAL A 440 -8.96 -5.54 -5.75
N LEU A 441 -7.86 -5.51 -4.99
CA LEU A 441 -6.61 -4.85 -5.40
C LEU A 441 -6.07 -5.42 -6.72
N GLN A 442 -6.02 -6.74 -6.86
CA GLN A 442 -5.57 -7.36 -8.11
C GLN A 442 -6.47 -7.01 -9.29
N VAL A 443 -7.79 -6.93 -9.07
CA VAL A 443 -8.76 -6.57 -10.10
C VAL A 443 -8.64 -5.12 -10.58
N LEU A 444 -8.19 -4.18 -9.73
CA LEU A 444 -7.94 -2.79 -10.16
C LEU A 444 -6.93 -2.71 -11.32
N LEU A 445 -6.04 -3.68 -11.42
CA LEU A 445 -5.06 -3.80 -12.50
C LEU A 445 -5.67 -4.33 -13.82
N SER A 446 -6.88 -4.90 -13.78
CA SER A 446 -7.69 -5.23 -14.95
C SER A 446 -8.28 -3.98 -15.59
N GLN A 447 -8.60 -4.01 -16.88
CA GLN A 447 -9.51 -3.01 -17.48
C GLN A 447 -10.97 -3.49 -17.41
N VAL A 448 -11.23 -4.79 -17.64
CA VAL A 448 -12.57 -5.37 -17.81
C VAL A 448 -13.45 -5.19 -16.57
N HIS A 449 -12.89 -5.42 -15.39
CA HIS A 449 -13.63 -5.39 -14.12
C HIS A 449 -13.32 -4.17 -13.25
N ARG A 450 -12.55 -3.21 -13.78
CA ARG A 450 -12.04 -2.07 -13.01
C ARG A 450 -13.16 -1.22 -12.42
N LEU A 451 -14.16 -0.90 -13.24
CA LEU A 451 -15.26 -0.02 -12.84
C LEU A 451 -16.03 -0.64 -11.67
N ARG A 452 -16.39 -1.93 -11.78
CA ARG A 452 -17.06 -2.68 -10.69
C ARG A 452 -16.20 -2.77 -9.44
N ALA A 453 -14.90 -3.04 -9.58
CA ALA A 453 -13.99 -3.11 -8.43
C ALA A 453 -13.83 -1.76 -7.70
N LEU A 454 -13.75 -0.65 -8.44
CA LEU A 454 -13.68 0.69 -7.88
C LEU A 454 -14.99 1.10 -7.19
N ASP A 455 -16.15 0.75 -7.75
CA ASP A 455 -17.45 0.96 -7.10
C ASP A 455 -17.52 0.20 -5.76
N LEU A 456 -17.20 -1.09 -5.76
CA LEU A 456 -17.20 -1.88 -4.53
C LEU A 456 -16.15 -1.41 -3.51
N LEU A 457 -14.96 -0.99 -3.97
CA LEU A 457 -13.95 -0.38 -3.10
C LEU A 457 -14.47 0.92 -2.49
N GLY A 458 -15.11 1.79 -3.27
CA GLY A 458 -15.73 3.01 -2.76
C GLY A 458 -16.75 2.71 -1.66
N ARG A 459 -17.67 1.76 -1.91
CA ARG A 459 -18.66 1.32 -0.90
C ARG A 459 -18.00 0.74 0.36
N PHE A 460 -16.87 0.05 0.22
CA PHE A 460 -16.11 -0.44 1.37
C PHE A 460 -15.47 0.69 2.18
N LEU A 461 -14.81 1.64 1.52
CA LEU A 461 -14.20 2.80 2.19
C LEU A 461 -15.24 3.70 2.87
N ASP A 462 -16.48 3.69 2.38
CA ASP A 462 -17.60 4.42 2.97
C ASP A 462 -18.05 3.86 4.33
N LEU A 463 -17.66 2.62 4.70
CA LEU A 463 -17.96 2.03 6.00
C LEU A 463 -17.26 2.75 7.18
N GLY A 464 -16.26 3.58 6.90
CA GLY A 464 -15.61 4.45 7.88
C GLY A 464 -14.08 4.34 7.91
N PRO A 465 -13.41 5.06 8.83
CA PRO A 465 -11.96 5.17 8.87
C PRO A 465 -11.22 3.83 8.99
N TRP A 466 -11.78 2.86 9.71
CA TRP A 466 -11.20 1.52 9.87
C TRP A 466 -11.06 0.80 8.52
N ALA A 467 -12.03 0.95 7.61
CA ALA A 467 -12.01 0.32 6.30
C ALA A 467 -10.97 0.99 5.39
N VAL A 468 -10.82 2.32 5.51
CA VAL A 468 -9.76 3.06 4.82
C VAL A 468 -8.38 2.60 5.28
N HIS A 469 -8.15 2.49 6.60
CA HIS A 469 -6.90 1.96 7.13
C HIS A 469 -6.61 0.55 6.62
N LEU A 470 -7.62 -0.33 6.64
CA LEU A 470 -7.47 -1.70 6.17
C LEU A 470 -7.10 -1.78 4.69
N ALA A 471 -7.76 -0.98 3.84
CA ALA A 471 -7.44 -0.94 2.42
C ALA A 471 -6.02 -0.41 2.17
N LEU A 472 -5.62 0.65 2.89
CA LEU A 472 -4.26 1.19 2.82
C LEU A 472 -3.21 0.16 3.27
N SER A 473 -3.49 -0.61 4.34
CA SER A 473 -2.65 -1.72 4.77
C SER A 473 -2.57 -2.84 3.72
N VAL A 474 -3.65 -3.22 3.04
CA VAL A 474 -3.56 -4.19 1.93
C VAL A 474 -2.65 -3.69 0.80
N GLY A 475 -2.50 -2.36 0.67
CA GLY A 475 -1.60 -1.71 -0.27
C GLY A 475 -2.32 -1.15 -1.50
N ILE A 476 -3.57 -0.69 -1.38
CA ILE A 476 -4.32 -0.11 -2.51
C ILE A 476 -3.68 1.19 -3.05
N PHE A 477 -2.94 1.90 -2.21
CA PHE A 477 -2.51 3.29 -2.44
C PHE A 477 -1.77 3.51 -3.77
N PRO A 478 -0.71 2.74 -4.12
CA PRO A 478 0.01 2.95 -5.38
C PRO A 478 -0.87 2.71 -6.62
N TYR A 479 -1.87 1.84 -6.50
CA TYR A 479 -2.76 1.50 -7.60
C TYR A 479 -3.77 2.61 -7.88
N VAL A 480 -4.43 3.13 -6.83
CA VAL A 480 -5.38 4.25 -6.97
C VAL A 480 -4.68 5.55 -7.37
N LEU A 481 -3.42 5.75 -6.95
CA LEU A 481 -2.58 6.85 -7.39
C LEU A 481 -2.27 6.77 -8.89
N LYS A 482 -1.85 5.59 -9.37
CA LYS A 482 -1.58 5.38 -10.79
C LYS A 482 -2.82 5.54 -11.67
N LEU A 483 -4.00 5.20 -11.16
CA LEU A 483 -5.26 5.36 -11.89
C LEU A 483 -5.63 6.83 -12.17
N LEU A 484 -5.08 7.81 -11.43
CA LEU A 484 -5.26 9.23 -11.73
C LEU A 484 -4.63 9.65 -13.07
N GLN A 485 -3.72 8.84 -13.62
CA GLN A 485 -3.16 9.07 -14.96
C GLN A 485 -4.11 8.59 -16.08
N SER A 486 -5.22 7.93 -15.74
CA SER A 486 -6.19 7.45 -16.72
C SER A 486 -7.07 8.59 -17.26
N SER A 487 -7.27 8.62 -18.58
CA SER A 487 -8.16 9.55 -19.27
C SER A 487 -9.63 9.12 -19.30
N ALA A 488 -9.96 7.93 -18.76
CA ALA A 488 -11.31 7.38 -18.81
C ALA A 488 -12.28 8.18 -17.92
N ARG A 489 -13.27 8.83 -18.54
CA ARG A 489 -14.24 9.72 -17.85
C ARG A 489 -15.11 8.99 -16.85
N GLU A 490 -15.48 7.75 -17.13
CA GLU A 490 -16.28 6.88 -16.27
C GLU A 490 -15.63 6.59 -14.90
N LEU A 491 -14.30 6.73 -14.78
CA LEU A 491 -13.59 6.51 -13.52
C LEU A 491 -13.61 7.73 -12.60
N ARG A 492 -13.87 8.93 -13.13
CA ARG A 492 -13.77 10.20 -12.38
C ARG A 492 -14.63 10.21 -11.12
N PRO A 493 -15.93 9.89 -11.16
CA PRO A 493 -16.77 9.91 -9.95
C PRO A 493 -16.25 8.98 -8.86
N LEU A 494 -15.80 7.78 -9.25
CA LEU A 494 -15.31 6.74 -8.34
C LEU A 494 -13.96 7.12 -7.73
N LEU A 495 -13.02 7.61 -8.54
CA LEU A 495 -11.68 7.99 -8.07
C LEU A 495 -11.75 9.21 -7.16
N VAL A 496 -12.59 10.20 -7.47
CA VAL A 496 -12.81 11.37 -6.62
C VAL A 496 -13.38 10.94 -5.26
N PHE A 497 -14.37 10.05 -5.26
CA PHE A 497 -14.94 9.51 -4.02
C PHE A 497 -13.89 8.76 -3.18
N ILE A 498 -13.13 7.86 -3.80
CA ILE A 498 -12.08 7.09 -3.12
C ILE A 498 -11.02 8.02 -2.49
N TRP A 499 -10.54 9.01 -3.25
CA TRP A 499 -9.53 9.95 -2.75
C TRP A 499 -10.05 10.87 -1.67
N ALA A 500 -11.32 11.29 -1.74
CA ALA A 500 -11.96 12.03 -0.64
C ALA A 500 -11.99 11.17 0.65
N LYS A 501 -12.30 9.88 0.56
CA LYS A 501 -12.25 8.97 1.73
C LYS A 501 -10.85 8.76 2.26
N ILE A 502 -9.85 8.61 1.38
CA ILE A 502 -8.44 8.45 1.79
C ILE A 502 -7.94 9.70 2.51
N LEU A 503 -8.11 10.89 1.93
CA LEU A 503 -7.61 12.14 2.51
C LEU A 503 -8.37 12.59 3.75
N ALA A 504 -9.63 12.20 3.90
CA ALA A 504 -10.38 12.40 5.14
C ALA A 504 -9.79 11.62 6.34
N VAL A 505 -9.01 10.57 6.07
CA VAL A 505 -8.33 9.75 7.08
C VAL A 505 -6.85 10.10 7.17
N ASP A 506 -6.13 10.13 6.05
CA ASP A 506 -4.69 10.39 5.96
C ASP A 506 -4.33 11.58 5.05
N ILE A 507 -4.15 12.75 5.65
CA ILE A 507 -3.75 13.96 4.92
C ILE A 507 -2.31 13.91 4.40
N SER A 508 -1.45 13.04 4.96
CA SER A 508 -0.03 12.93 4.53
C SER A 508 0.11 12.52 3.06
N CYS A 509 -0.94 11.94 2.47
CA CYS A 509 -1.00 11.57 1.06
C CYS A 509 -0.88 12.76 0.09
N GLN A 510 -1.05 14.00 0.57
CA GLN A 510 -0.90 15.21 -0.24
C GLN A 510 0.45 15.31 -0.95
N THR A 511 1.53 14.86 -0.30
CA THR A 511 2.89 14.92 -0.87
C THR A 511 3.02 14.03 -2.10
N ASP A 512 2.45 12.82 -2.04
CA ASP A 512 2.47 11.85 -3.14
C ASP A 512 1.59 12.31 -4.31
N LEU A 513 0.44 12.94 -4.04
CA LEU A 513 -0.45 13.52 -5.04
C LEU A 513 0.19 14.68 -5.81
N VAL A 514 0.97 15.54 -5.14
CA VAL A 514 1.68 16.62 -5.82
C VAL A 514 2.84 16.06 -6.65
N ARG A 515 3.65 15.16 -6.08
CA ARG A 515 4.81 14.56 -6.76
C ARG A 515 4.43 13.85 -8.07
N GLU A 516 3.33 13.10 -8.08
CA GLU A 516 2.85 12.37 -9.26
C GLU A 516 1.89 13.19 -10.15
N SER A 517 1.79 14.51 -9.94
CA SER A 517 0.87 15.41 -10.66
C SER A 517 -0.61 15.02 -10.58
N GLY A 518 -1.02 14.30 -9.54
CA GLY A 518 -2.41 13.90 -9.29
C GLY A 518 -3.36 15.05 -9.02
N HIS A 519 -2.88 16.18 -8.50
CA HIS A 519 -3.66 17.41 -8.30
C HIS A 519 -4.35 17.91 -9.58
N LYS A 520 -3.71 17.74 -10.76
CA LYS A 520 -4.28 18.12 -12.06
C LYS A 520 -5.56 17.34 -12.37
N TYR A 521 -5.66 16.10 -11.91
CA TYR A 521 -6.85 15.28 -12.09
C TYR A 521 -8.07 15.91 -11.42
N PHE A 522 -7.93 16.31 -10.15
CA PHE A 522 -9.03 16.89 -9.37
C PHE A 522 -9.37 18.31 -9.81
N LEU A 523 -8.39 19.09 -10.25
CA LEU A 523 -8.63 20.39 -10.90
C LEU A 523 -9.50 20.24 -12.15
N ASN A 524 -9.17 19.28 -13.01
CA ASN A 524 -9.96 19.02 -14.22
C ASN A 524 -11.39 18.54 -13.91
N VAL A 525 -11.58 17.78 -12.83
CA VAL A 525 -12.93 17.38 -12.38
C VAL A 525 -13.69 18.58 -11.83
N LEU A 526 -13.03 19.43 -11.03
CA LEU A 526 -13.64 20.60 -10.43
C LEU A 526 -14.06 21.63 -11.49
N ALA A 527 -13.25 21.83 -12.53
CA ALA A 527 -13.54 22.76 -13.62
C ALA A 527 -14.61 22.25 -14.61
N ASP A 528 -15.00 20.99 -14.56
CA ASP A 528 -15.93 20.38 -15.52
C ASP A 528 -17.39 20.56 -15.08
N PRO A 529 -18.20 21.40 -15.74
CA PRO A 529 -19.58 21.67 -15.34
C PRO A 529 -20.51 20.47 -15.55
N PHE A 530 -20.11 19.47 -16.36
CA PHE A 530 -20.90 18.26 -16.57
C PHE A 530 -20.79 17.29 -15.39
N VAL A 531 -19.83 17.49 -14.49
CA VAL A 531 -19.69 16.68 -13.28
C VAL A 531 -20.73 17.16 -12.24
N PRO A 532 -21.53 16.24 -11.66
CA PRO A 532 -22.49 16.59 -10.61
C PRO A 532 -21.85 17.36 -9.44
N SER A 533 -22.60 18.29 -8.85
CA SER A 533 -22.10 19.15 -7.77
C SER A 533 -21.59 18.36 -6.56
N GLU A 534 -22.14 17.17 -6.29
CA GLU A 534 -21.65 16.25 -5.24
C GLU A 534 -20.20 15.81 -5.47
N HIS A 535 -19.86 15.40 -6.69
CA HIS A 535 -18.48 14.99 -7.03
C HIS A 535 -17.56 16.19 -7.15
N ARG A 536 -18.04 17.35 -7.66
CA ARG A 536 -17.26 18.60 -7.62
C ARG A 536 -16.97 19.04 -6.17
N THR A 537 -17.91 18.82 -5.24
CA THR A 537 -17.70 19.10 -3.81
C THR A 537 -16.57 18.23 -3.24
N MET A 538 -16.57 16.94 -3.57
CA MET A 538 -15.49 16.04 -3.17
C MET A 538 -14.15 16.41 -3.82
N ALA A 539 -14.15 16.87 -5.07
CA ALA A 539 -12.93 17.38 -5.72
C ALA A 539 -12.41 18.66 -5.04
N ALA A 540 -13.29 19.59 -4.67
CA ALA A 540 -12.93 20.78 -3.89
C ALA A 540 -12.37 20.41 -2.51
N PHE A 541 -12.95 19.42 -1.84
CA PHE A 541 -12.41 18.86 -0.59
C PHE A 541 -11.01 18.27 -0.78
N VAL A 542 -10.81 17.44 -1.81
CA VAL A 542 -9.50 16.85 -2.12
C VAL A 542 -8.46 17.94 -2.41
N MET A 543 -8.83 18.97 -3.18
CA MET A 543 -7.94 20.12 -3.44
C MET A 543 -7.64 20.90 -2.16
N ALA A 544 -8.63 21.14 -1.31
CA ALA A 544 -8.44 21.76 0.00
C ALA A 544 -7.44 20.97 0.87
N CYS A 545 -7.55 19.63 0.91
CA CYS A 545 -6.57 18.78 1.58
C CYS A 545 -5.17 18.90 0.96
N ILE A 546 -5.03 18.95 -0.37
CA ILE A 546 -3.72 19.03 -1.05
C ILE A 546 -2.96 20.32 -0.70
N VAL A 547 -3.68 21.44 -0.54
CA VAL A 547 -3.09 22.76 -0.24
C VAL A 547 -2.96 23.04 1.27
N HIS A 548 -3.59 22.23 2.13
CA HIS A 548 -3.64 22.48 3.57
C HIS A 548 -2.25 22.38 4.21
N ASN A 549 -1.73 23.52 4.67
CA ASN A 549 -0.40 23.62 5.31
C ASN A 549 0.71 22.96 4.48
N HIS A 550 0.63 23.09 3.14
CA HIS A 550 1.53 22.42 2.22
C HIS A 550 1.92 23.33 1.05
N GLN A 551 3.06 24.01 1.18
CA GLN A 551 3.56 25.00 0.23
C GLN A 551 3.68 24.46 -1.21
N ALA A 552 4.26 23.27 -1.40
CA ALA A 552 4.36 22.65 -2.72
C ALA A 552 2.98 22.35 -3.35
N GLY A 553 1.98 22.03 -2.52
CA GLY A 553 0.59 21.86 -2.96
C GLY A 553 -0.06 23.18 -3.36
N GLN A 554 0.15 24.25 -2.58
CA GLN A 554 -0.32 25.60 -2.91
C GLN A 554 0.28 26.11 -4.23
N GLU A 555 1.59 25.94 -4.44
CA GLU A 555 2.27 26.29 -5.70
C GLU A 555 1.72 25.50 -6.90
N ALA A 556 1.54 24.20 -6.74
CA ALA A 556 0.97 23.35 -7.78
C ALA A 556 -0.48 23.72 -8.12
N ALA A 557 -1.30 24.03 -7.11
CA ALA A 557 -2.67 24.50 -7.28
C ALA A 557 -2.74 25.85 -8.00
N MET A 558 -1.81 26.76 -7.69
CA MET A 558 -1.67 28.06 -8.34
C MET A 558 -1.35 27.92 -9.84
N GLN A 559 -0.40 27.07 -10.19
CA GLN A 559 -0.09 26.77 -11.61
C GLN A 559 -1.30 26.19 -12.35
N GLY A 560 -2.16 25.46 -11.62
CA GLY A 560 -3.40 24.89 -12.12
C GLY A 560 -4.60 25.84 -12.15
N SER A 561 -4.42 27.13 -11.88
CA SER A 561 -5.49 28.15 -11.85
C SER A 561 -6.64 27.82 -10.89
N LEU A 562 -6.35 27.19 -9.74
CA LEU A 562 -7.36 26.79 -8.75
C LEU A 562 -8.24 27.98 -8.30
N ILE A 563 -7.65 29.16 -8.09
CA ILE A 563 -8.38 30.35 -7.62
C ILE A 563 -9.49 30.72 -8.61
N ALA A 564 -9.16 30.90 -9.89
CA ALA A 564 -10.13 31.22 -10.93
C ALA A 564 -11.24 30.17 -11.02
N ILE A 565 -10.87 28.88 -11.06
CA ILE A 565 -11.83 27.75 -11.14
C ILE A 565 -12.81 27.76 -9.96
N CYS A 566 -12.33 28.03 -8.74
CA CYS A 566 -13.17 28.09 -7.56
C CYS A 566 -14.11 29.32 -7.58
N LEU A 567 -13.60 30.49 -7.98
CA LEU A 567 -14.36 31.73 -8.01
C LEU A 567 -15.54 31.68 -9.00
N GLU A 568 -15.38 31.01 -10.13
CA GLU A 568 -16.45 30.83 -11.13
C GLU A 568 -17.65 30.01 -10.60
N GLN A 569 -17.43 29.20 -9.56
CA GLN A 569 -18.42 28.24 -9.05
C GLN A 569 -19.00 28.64 -7.68
N LEU A 570 -18.65 29.80 -7.13
CA LEU A 570 -19.13 30.25 -5.82
C LEU A 570 -20.65 30.44 -5.74
N ASN A 571 -21.33 30.62 -6.87
CA ASN A 571 -22.79 30.80 -6.93
C ASN A 571 -23.55 29.49 -7.23
N ASP A 572 -22.91 28.32 -7.16
CA ASP A 572 -23.56 27.04 -7.42
C ASP A 572 -24.72 26.79 -6.42
N PRO A 573 -25.85 26.21 -6.84
CA PRO A 573 -27.00 25.97 -5.95
C PRO A 573 -26.67 25.05 -4.78
N ASN A 574 -25.66 24.17 -4.89
CA ASN A 574 -25.30 23.24 -3.82
C ASN A 574 -24.52 23.95 -2.69
N PRO A 575 -25.08 24.05 -1.47
CA PRO A 575 -24.42 24.75 -0.36
C PRO A 575 -23.13 24.05 0.09
N LEU A 576 -23.02 22.73 -0.04
CA LEU A 576 -21.79 22.02 0.33
C LEU A 576 -20.64 22.35 -0.62
N LEU A 577 -20.93 22.55 -1.91
CA LEU A 577 -19.93 22.98 -2.88
C LEU A 577 -19.45 24.39 -2.54
N ARG A 578 -20.37 25.35 -2.37
CA ARG A 578 -20.02 26.73 -1.97
C ARG A 578 -19.14 26.78 -0.72
N LYS A 579 -19.51 26.00 0.30
CA LYS A 579 -18.72 25.86 1.55
C LYS A 579 -17.29 25.39 1.26
N TRP A 580 -17.11 24.29 0.54
CA TRP A 580 -15.78 23.72 0.29
C TRP A 580 -14.95 24.55 -0.68
N LEU A 581 -15.56 25.26 -1.63
CA LEU A 581 -14.87 26.23 -2.49
C LEU A 581 -14.29 27.37 -1.66
N ALA A 582 -15.06 27.95 -0.73
CA ALA A 582 -14.59 29.01 0.15
C ALA A 582 -13.47 28.52 1.09
N ILE A 583 -13.60 27.32 1.69
CA ILE A 583 -12.52 26.72 2.49
C ILE A 583 -11.26 26.48 1.66
N CYS A 584 -11.41 25.94 0.44
CA CYS A 584 -10.30 25.64 -0.45
C CYS A 584 -9.55 26.92 -0.86
N LEU A 585 -10.27 27.98 -1.18
CA LEU A 585 -9.71 29.31 -1.43
C LEU A 585 -8.93 29.84 -0.21
N GLY A 586 -9.57 29.82 0.98
CA GLY A 586 -8.94 30.22 2.24
C GLY A 586 -7.61 29.50 2.51
N LEU A 587 -7.58 28.18 2.32
CA LEU A 587 -6.38 27.36 2.50
C LEU A 587 -5.30 27.60 1.43
N THR A 588 -5.70 27.98 0.21
CA THR A 588 -4.76 28.18 -0.90
C THR A 588 -3.86 29.39 -0.67
N TRP A 589 -4.40 30.50 -0.15
CA TRP A 589 -3.59 31.67 0.16
C TRP A 589 -3.08 31.74 1.59
N ASN A 590 -3.59 30.92 2.52
CA ASN A 590 -3.16 30.95 3.91
C ASN A 590 -1.62 30.84 4.05
N ASN A 591 -1.01 31.87 4.64
CA ASN A 591 0.45 32.03 4.77
C ASN A 591 1.22 31.99 3.42
N PHE A 592 0.55 32.33 2.31
CA PHE A 592 1.12 32.29 0.96
C PHE A 592 0.76 33.52 0.13
N GLU A 593 1.66 34.50 0.15
CA GLU A 593 1.44 35.83 -0.42
C GLU A 593 1.21 35.83 -1.94
N THR A 594 1.89 34.97 -2.69
CA THR A 594 1.71 34.89 -4.15
C THR A 594 0.28 34.51 -4.54
N ALA A 595 -0.34 33.59 -3.78
CA ALA A 595 -1.74 33.22 -3.97
C ALA A 595 -2.69 34.35 -3.56
N ARG A 596 -2.41 35.06 -2.46
CA ARG A 596 -3.16 36.26 -2.06
C ARG A 596 -3.21 37.29 -3.19
N TRP A 597 -2.07 37.66 -3.76
CA TRP A 597 -2.01 38.64 -4.85
C TRP A 597 -2.71 38.17 -6.13
N CYS A 598 -2.74 36.87 -6.40
CA CYS A 598 -3.59 36.35 -7.46
C CYS A 598 -5.07 36.53 -7.14
N GLY A 599 -5.49 36.24 -5.90
CA GLY A 599 -6.84 36.51 -5.44
C GLY A 599 -7.22 37.99 -5.52
N VAL A 600 -6.30 38.93 -5.25
CA VAL A 600 -6.54 40.37 -5.47
C VAL A 600 -6.83 40.67 -6.94
N ARG A 601 -6.01 40.15 -7.87
CA ARG A 601 -6.22 40.36 -9.32
C ARG A 601 -7.53 39.77 -9.83
N ASP A 602 -7.95 38.63 -9.28
CA ASP A 602 -9.20 37.96 -9.66
C ASP A 602 -10.43 38.48 -8.89
N ILE A 603 -10.24 39.49 -8.05
CA ILE A 603 -11.25 40.14 -7.22
C ILE A 603 -11.95 39.13 -6.30
N ALA A 604 -11.17 38.21 -5.72
CA ALA A 604 -11.65 37.11 -4.90
C ALA A 604 -12.42 37.60 -3.66
N HIS A 605 -11.89 38.63 -2.99
CA HIS A 605 -12.48 39.19 -1.78
C HIS A 605 -13.89 39.74 -2.04
N GLU A 606 -14.12 40.49 -3.13
CA GLU A 606 -15.47 40.98 -3.46
C GLU A 606 -16.42 39.85 -3.88
N LYS A 607 -15.92 38.83 -4.59
CA LYS A 607 -16.74 37.67 -5.00
C LYS A 607 -17.14 36.77 -3.83
N ILE A 608 -16.41 36.80 -2.71
CA ILE A 608 -16.73 36.03 -1.50
C ILE A 608 -17.73 36.77 -0.60
N ILE A 609 -17.75 38.11 -0.61
CA ILE A 609 -18.65 38.92 0.23
C ILE A 609 -20.14 38.50 0.12
N PRO A 610 -20.71 38.22 -1.07
CA PRO A 610 -22.09 37.74 -1.18
C PRO A 610 -22.40 36.50 -0.34
N LEU A 611 -21.41 35.62 -0.13
CA LEU A 611 -21.57 34.41 0.67
C LEU A 611 -21.71 34.70 2.17
N LEU A 612 -21.40 35.91 2.64
CA LEU A 612 -21.64 36.31 4.03
C LEU A 612 -23.14 36.42 4.36
N SER A 613 -24.00 36.54 3.34
CA SER A 613 -25.46 36.56 3.47
C SER A 613 -26.12 35.25 3.03
N ASP A 614 -25.35 34.16 2.87
CA ASP A 614 -25.89 32.85 2.46
C ASP A 614 -26.89 32.30 3.51
N PRO A 615 -28.01 31.67 3.08
CA PRO A 615 -28.98 31.08 4.01
C PRO A 615 -28.40 29.96 4.89
N VAL A 616 -27.28 29.34 4.48
CA VAL A 616 -26.64 28.24 5.20
C VAL A 616 -25.49 28.77 6.06
N PRO A 617 -25.58 28.67 7.40
CA PRO A 617 -24.55 29.16 8.30
C PRO A 617 -23.14 28.62 8.05
N GLU A 618 -22.98 27.36 7.61
CA GLU A 618 -21.66 26.81 7.31
C GLU A 618 -20.99 27.49 6.10
N VAL A 619 -21.78 27.94 5.12
CA VAL A 619 -21.25 28.69 3.96
C VAL A 619 -20.78 30.06 4.41
N ARG A 620 -21.58 30.75 5.25
CA ARG A 620 -21.18 32.02 5.85
C ARG A 620 -19.90 31.89 6.67
N THR A 621 -19.80 30.85 7.51
CA THR A 621 -18.57 30.56 8.27
C THR A 621 -17.37 30.33 7.36
N ALA A 622 -17.53 29.55 6.27
CA ALA A 622 -16.45 29.31 5.32
C ALA A 622 -16.00 30.58 4.59
N ALA A 623 -16.93 31.48 4.27
CA ALA A 623 -16.62 32.78 3.68
C ALA A 623 -15.86 33.70 4.65
N VAL A 624 -16.28 33.74 5.92
CA VAL A 624 -15.56 34.46 6.99
C VAL A 624 -14.13 33.90 7.14
N TYR A 625 -13.97 32.58 7.19
CA TYR A 625 -12.65 31.92 7.23
C TYR A 625 -11.76 32.30 6.04
N ALA A 626 -12.31 32.28 4.81
CA ALA A 626 -11.58 32.62 3.60
C ALA A 626 -11.10 34.09 3.61
N LEU A 627 -11.96 35.01 4.05
CA LEU A 627 -11.63 36.44 4.18
C LEU A 627 -10.63 36.70 5.33
N GLY A 628 -10.78 36.02 6.47
CA GLY A 628 -9.85 36.13 7.60
C GLY A 628 -8.44 35.64 7.24
N THR A 629 -8.35 34.49 6.58
CA THR A 629 -7.06 33.97 6.06
C THR A 629 -6.46 34.88 4.99
N PHE A 630 -7.29 35.57 4.19
CA PHE A 630 -6.81 36.54 3.20
C PHE A 630 -6.03 37.68 3.87
N ILE A 631 -6.52 38.19 5.02
CA ILE A 631 -5.85 39.22 5.83
C ILE A 631 -4.52 38.68 6.38
N ASN A 632 -4.51 37.45 6.90
CA ASN A 632 -3.31 36.83 7.47
C ASN A 632 -2.15 36.66 6.46
N SER A 633 -2.45 36.60 5.16
CA SER A 633 -1.50 36.11 4.15
C SER A 633 -0.46 37.12 3.65
N ALA A 634 -0.42 38.36 4.17
CA ALA A 634 0.58 39.37 3.75
C ALA A 634 1.77 39.41 4.71
N ASN A 635 2.97 39.19 4.18
CA ASN A 635 4.22 39.37 4.92
C ASN A 635 4.75 40.81 4.78
N GLU A 636 4.54 41.45 3.62
CA GLU A 636 4.90 42.85 3.38
C GLU A 636 3.68 43.77 3.42
N ARG A 637 3.76 44.82 4.26
CA ARG A 637 2.66 45.75 4.53
C ARG A 637 2.73 46.96 3.60
N THR A 638 2.17 46.83 2.39
CA THR A 638 1.96 47.97 1.49
C THR A 638 0.65 48.70 1.80
N ASP A 639 0.56 49.98 1.46
CA ASP A 639 -0.68 50.76 1.66
C ASP A 639 -1.89 50.14 0.94
N HIS A 640 -1.64 49.54 -0.23
CA HIS A 640 -2.66 48.82 -0.98
C HIS A 640 -3.15 47.58 -0.21
N ALA A 641 -2.24 46.78 0.36
CA ALA A 641 -2.60 45.64 1.19
C ALA A 641 -3.40 46.06 2.43
N ASN A 642 -2.97 47.14 3.12
CA ASN A 642 -3.65 47.68 4.30
C ASN A 642 -5.08 48.15 3.98
N THR A 643 -5.27 48.79 2.83
CA THR A 643 -6.60 49.26 2.38
C THR A 643 -7.57 48.09 2.16
N ILE A 644 -7.09 47.01 1.54
CA ILE A 644 -7.89 45.81 1.33
C ILE A 644 -8.24 45.16 2.67
N ASP A 645 -7.26 45.01 3.56
CA ASP A 645 -7.48 44.39 4.88
C ASP A 645 -8.50 45.17 5.72
N HIS A 646 -8.43 46.51 5.73
CA HIS A 646 -9.42 47.37 6.39
C HIS A 646 -10.81 47.21 5.76
N SER A 647 -10.90 47.18 4.43
CA SER A 647 -12.16 46.99 3.71
C SER A 647 -12.82 45.66 4.07
N ILE A 648 -12.05 44.57 4.08
CA ILE A 648 -12.52 43.24 4.48
C ILE A 648 -12.96 43.26 5.95
N GLY A 649 -12.14 43.83 6.86
CA GLY A 649 -12.45 43.93 8.28
C GLY A 649 -13.76 44.65 8.58
N ILE A 650 -13.97 45.83 7.98
CA ILE A 650 -15.20 46.62 8.11
C ILE A 650 -16.39 45.82 7.56
N THR A 651 -16.24 45.18 6.40
CA THR A 651 -17.31 44.37 5.80
C THR A 651 -17.72 43.20 6.69
N LEU A 652 -16.74 42.49 7.26
CA LEU A 652 -16.99 41.37 8.17
C LEU A 652 -17.76 41.83 9.42
N ILE A 653 -17.37 42.95 10.03
CA ILE A 653 -18.05 43.51 11.21
C ILE A 653 -19.48 43.93 10.85
N ASN A 654 -19.66 44.73 9.80
CA ASN A 654 -20.96 45.28 9.43
C ASN A 654 -21.97 44.20 9.01
N THR A 655 -21.50 43.10 8.43
CA THR A 655 -22.39 42.06 7.89
C THR A 655 -22.64 40.93 8.88
N VAL A 656 -21.65 40.57 9.71
CA VAL A 656 -21.66 39.29 10.44
C VAL A 656 -21.61 39.45 11.96
N ALA A 657 -21.33 40.65 12.51
CA ALA A 657 -21.21 40.84 13.96
C ALA A 657 -22.48 40.42 14.73
N THR A 658 -23.65 40.60 14.13
CA THR A 658 -24.97 40.26 14.70
C THR A 658 -25.52 38.93 14.21
N ASP A 659 -24.68 38.04 13.65
CA ASP A 659 -25.14 36.77 13.10
C ASP A 659 -25.77 35.83 14.15
N GLY A 660 -26.94 35.26 13.82
CA GLY A 660 -27.66 34.36 14.71
C GLY A 660 -26.90 33.07 15.05
N SER A 661 -26.01 32.61 14.17
CA SER A 661 -25.24 31.37 14.37
C SER A 661 -23.96 31.63 15.18
N PRO A 662 -23.77 30.95 16.33
CA PRO A 662 -22.53 31.09 17.11
C PRO A 662 -21.30 30.55 16.36
N LEU A 663 -21.49 29.60 15.44
CA LEU A 663 -20.41 29.08 14.58
C LEU A 663 -19.79 30.20 13.74
N VAL A 664 -20.63 31.08 13.17
CA VAL A 664 -20.19 32.19 12.33
C VAL A 664 -19.49 33.25 13.18
N ARG A 665 -20.08 33.64 14.33
CA ARG A 665 -19.49 34.63 15.24
C ARG A 665 -18.16 34.18 15.84
N ARG A 666 -18.00 32.88 16.12
CA ARG A 666 -16.72 32.33 16.59
C ARG A 666 -15.63 32.48 15.53
N GLU A 667 -15.93 32.17 14.27
CA GLU A 667 -14.98 32.32 13.16
C GLU A 667 -14.67 33.79 12.84
N LEU A 668 -15.63 34.69 13.05
CA LEU A 668 -15.43 36.13 12.94
C LEU A 668 -14.36 36.61 13.93
N ILE A 669 -14.40 36.16 15.19
CA ILE A 669 -13.39 36.49 16.20
C ILE A 669 -11.99 36.02 15.74
N VAL A 670 -11.89 34.77 15.27
CA VAL A 670 -10.64 34.22 14.74
C VAL A 670 -10.14 35.01 13.53
N SER A 671 -11.04 35.51 12.68
CA SER A 671 -10.67 36.31 11.51
C SER A 671 -10.18 37.72 11.90
N LEU A 672 -10.85 38.37 12.87
CA LEU A 672 -10.49 39.70 13.36
C LEU A 672 -9.18 39.71 14.15
N GLN A 673 -8.77 38.56 14.73
CA GLN A 673 -7.50 38.46 15.44
C GLN A 673 -6.31 38.87 14.55
N TRP A 674 -6.39 38.59 13.24
CA TRP A 674 -5.33 38.93 12.29
C TRP A 674 -5.21 40.44 12.10
N LEU A 675 -6.33 41.17 12.08
CA LEU A 675 -6.29 42.64 12.08
C LEU A 675 -5.66 43.18 13.36
N VAL A 676 -5.98 42.58 14.52
CA VAL A 676 -5.38 42.98 15.79
C VAL A 676 -3.88 42.74 15.78
N PHE A 677 -3.41 41.58 15.31
CA PHE A 677 -1.98 41.28 15.23
C PHE A 677 -1.24 42.20 14.26
N TRP A 678 -1.82 42.50 13.09
CA TRP A 678 -1.15 43.36 12.11
C TRP A 678 -1.17 44.84 12.47
N PHE A 679 -2.16 45.29 13.22
CA PHE A 679 -2.35 46.70 13.61
C PHE A 679 -2.29 46.90 15.12
N GLU A 680 -1.49 46.11 15.81
CA GLU A 680 -1.44 46.02 17.28
C GLU A 680 -1.30 47.40 17.94
N ASN A 681 -0.37 48.23 17.48
CA ASN A 681 -0.15 49.58 18.04
C ASN A 681 -1.40 50.48 17.95
N GLN A 682 -2.19 50.35 16.89
CA GLN A 682 -3.43 51.13 16.71
C GLN A 682 -4.50 50.62 17.66
N PHE A 683 -4.66 49.30 17.81
CA PHE A 683 -5.59 48.70 18.75
C PHE A 683 -5.21 48.96 20.20
N ILE A 684 -3.92 49.01 20.54
CA ILE A 684 -3.44 49.40 21.87
C ILE A 684 -3.88 50.84 22.19
N ALA A 685 -3.71 51.77 21.25
CA ALA A 685 -4.14 53.16 21.44
C ALA A 685 -5.66 53.27 21.67
N VAL A 686 -6.46 52.54 20.87
CA VAL A 686 -7.92 52.47 21.02
C VAL A 686 -8.32 51.85 22.35
N ALA A 687 -7.62 50.80 22.81
CA ALA A 687 -7.89 50.15 24.09
C ALA A 687 -7.60 51.10 25.27
N TYR A 688 -6.49 51.85 25.23
CA TYR A 688 -6.20 52.86 26.26
C TYR A 688 -7.28 53.94 26.31
N GLN A 689 -7.72 54.45 25.17
CA GLN A 689 -8.82 55.42 25.09
C GLN A 689 -10.12 54.85 25.68
N ALA A 690 -10.49 53.62 25.32
CA ALA A 690 -11.68 52.96 25.86
C ALA A 690 -11.60 52.76 27.39
N MET A 691 -10.42 52.39 27.90
CA MET A 691 -10.19 52.25 29.35
C MET A 691 -10.28 53.59 30.09
N GLU A 692 -9.80 54.68 29.48
CA GLU A 692 -9.96 56.03 30.04
C GLU A 692 -11.43 56.45 30.06
N GLU A 693 -12.19 56.18 28.99
CA GLU A 693 -13.62 56.45 28.94
C GLU A 693 -14.43 55.64 29.96
N GLU A 694 -14.09 54.35 30.18
CA GLU A 694 -14.71 53.53 31.21
C GLU A 694 -14.41 54.05 32.62
N LYS A 695 -13.17 54.46 32.91
CA LYS A 695 -12.82 55.08 34.19
C LYS A 695 -13.61 56.36 34.47
N VAL A 696 -13.87 57.17 33.44
CA VAL A 696 -14.72 58.37 33.55
C VAL A 696 -16.18 57.99 33.83
N LYS A 697 -16.69 56.92 33.19
CA LYS A 697 -18.05 56.40 33.39
C LYS A 697 -18.25 55.73 34.76
N ASP A 698 -17.25 55.06 35.32
CA ASP A 698 -17.32 54.48 36.66
C ASP A 698 -17.08 55.52 37.77
N GLY A 699 -16.19 56.49 37.53
CA GLY A 699 -16.00 57.64 38.43
C GLY A 699 -17.25 58.51 38.59
N SER A 700 -18.12 58.54 37.57
CA SER A 700 -19.41 59.23 37.62
C SER A 700 -20.54 58.42 38.27
N ARG A 701 -20.36 57.12 38.54
CA ARG A 701 -21.29 56.29 39.33
C ARG A 701 -21.03 56.33 40.85
N LEU A 702 -19.88 56.83 41.29
CA LEU A 702 -19.49 56.93 42.71
C LEU A 702 -19.66 58.32 43.34
N SER A 703 -20.47 59.22 42.75
CA SER A 703 -20.78 60.51 43.38
C SER A 703 -22.25 60.90 43.21
N PRO A 704 -23.06 60.70 44.27
CA PRO A 704 -24.02 61.74 44.64
C PRO A 704 -24.05 62.00 46.16
N PHE A 705 -22.92 61.88 46.87
CA PHE A 705 -22.82 62.25 48.28
C PHE A 705 -21.48 62.91 48.58
N ASN A 706 -21.29 64.14 48.12
CA ASN A 706 -20.41 65.13 48.76
C ASN A 706 -20.59 66.48 48.08
N GLN A 707 -21.65 67.19 48.46
CA GLN A 707 -21.70 68.65 48.51
C GLN A 707 -22.98 69.04 49.27
N PHE A 708 -22.80 69.24 50.58
CA PHE A 708 -23.52 70.28 51.31
C PHE A 708 -23.04 71.65 50.83
#